data_AF-A0A7I9Y2I0-F1
#
_entry.id   AF-A0A7I9Y2I0-F1
#
_cell.length_a   1.000
_cell.length_b   1.000
_cell.length_c   1.000
_cell.angle_alpha   90.00
_cell.angle_beta   90.00
_cell.angle_gamma   90.00
#
_symmetry.space_group_name_H-M   'P 1'
#
loop_
_entity.id
_entity.type
_entity.pdbx_description
1 polymer ?
#
loop_
_entity_poly.entity_id
_entity_poly.type
_entity_poly.pdbx_seq_one_letter_code
_entity_poly.pdbx_strand_id
1 'polypeptide(L)'
;MAGAGGVGAERSWRGARTLLAGPLKWLVGGQCLGQLADGLAQITFAQFVLFDIGRGATPGRIAAVLAVTLLPFSLVGPAAGVLIDRWDRRRTLITVSVLRAVLTGAGIVTVSARSAAAAFIEVLVLLSFSRFVLAAKGAALPRTVPIADLVTGNAVSALAGMSASFLGAVGGSLIVGRSTAAGFVLAAVCYLAACVAFTRLPDVGGRQRSGLLARFRQLAAELAQGIRAVAGEPAIRWPLLAVAAHRLLLGAGFVVLVLIADSRYNLRISGYGVALAATGLAAFAGTLAAPPLARRYSAVALVPAAFLPGAAAAYAGGLFPSLAALVCCVSAAAFAFQVLKIAVDALVGGTASDQVRGRVFAVYDVLYNVAFVTAGLALVPLWRIGRERWLLWLIAAGFVLGWWVVGALMLGWRWRRPHAVRRLGGAAGRLGGAAGRLTALCAGALPALAFPAVSWWWLAWIGVVPLLLVVRAAPTPREGGLRAWLGLAGYVAATQCWLLPSAGPLLAVMAAVVGALWIPWGWATQRLLSGQLTTRRLLAALLVVPSAWVLAEAVRSWQSLGGPWALLGASQWNQPATLVSASLGGVWLTSFLLIAANTAIAAAIRCPGISARLFALGMALVCAGLGPAWLLLRPPPSPGPTVRVALVQPGDITDSAARQAASEAITATLAGQRPDLVVWGESSIGIDLASHPAVLAGLRRLSAQTGADLLVNVDAPAPHGGIYKSAVLIGPNGTLGTYRKHRLVPFGEYVPLRPLLGWITQHTKAAAQDRRRGTGPVVLHAGTLAIGPLISFEATFSDLPRREVQLGAELLVYQSSTSTFQGSWAQPQLAGDVAVHAVEVGHPAVHASLSGDSSAFDAHGRLLAWCPSTYRGAAVVDVPLETFNTVYVRFGDWVLAMACFIVVSAGVVATLRFRRGSA
;
A
#
# COMPACT_ATOMS: atom_id res chain seq x y z
N MET A 1 4.95 37.28 27.18
CA MET A 1 4.87 37.79 25.80
C MET A 1 4.50 36.66 24.85
N ALA A 2 3.21 36.45 24.62
CA ALA A 2 2.66 35.44 23.74
C ALA A 2 1.83 36.16 22.67
N GLY A 3 2.24 36.08 21.40
CA GLY A 3 1.56 36.74 20.29
C GLY A 3 2.46 36.96 19.06
N ALA A 4 2.94 35.90 18.41
CA ALA A 4 3.69 36.02 17.15
C ALA A 4 3.70 34.76 16.25
N GLY A 5 2.76 33.82 16.43
CA GLY A 5 2.81 32.52 15.72
C GLY A 5 2.26 32.53 14.29
N GLY A 6 1.42 33.51 13.92
CA GLY A 6 0.71 33.54 12.64
C GLY A 6 1.25 34.51 11.59
N VAL A 7 2.06 35.50 11.99
CA VAL A 7 2.45 36.64 11.13
C VAL A 7 3.81 36.42 10.43
N GLY A 8 4.59 35.42 10.84
CA GLY A 8 5.96 35.20 10.34
C GLY A 8 6.04 34.59 8.92
N ALA A 9 5.09 33.76 8.52
CA ALA A 9 5.13 33.07 7.23
C ALA A 9 4.80 34.01 6.06
N GLU A 10 3.81 34.90 6.20
CA GLU A 10 3.46 35.88 5.16
C GLU A 10 4.49 37.01 5.00
N ARG A 11 5.14 37.44 6.10
CA ARG A 11 6.27 38.39 6.04
C ARG A 11 7.50 37.80 5.33
N SER A 12 7.77 36.51 5.51
CA SER A 12 8.88 35.78 4.89
C SER A 12 8.81 35.77 3.34
N TRP A 13 7.64 35.46 2.76
CA TRP A 13 7.49 35.35 1.30
C TRP A 13 7.44 36.69 0.57
N ARG A 14 6.92 37.76 1.20
CA ARG A 14 6.98 39.12 0.63
C ARG A 14 8.43 39.63 0.54
N GLY A 15 9.28 39.31 1.52
CA GLY A 15 10.72 39.62 1.49
C GLY A 15 11.51 38.83 0.43
N ALA A 16 11.09 37.60 0.11
CA ALA A 16 11.74 36.81 -0.94
C ALA A 16 11.59 37.42 -2.35
N ARG A 17 10.44 38.02 -2.66
CA ARG A 17 10.19 38.68 -3.96
C ARG A 17 11.04 39.94 -4.15
N THR A 18 11.22 40.74 -3.10
CA THR A 18 12.08 41.93 -3.16
C THR A 18 13.56 41.56 -3.28
N LEU A 19 14.02 40.50 -2.62
CA LEU A 19 15.40 40.01 -2.76
C LEU A 19 15.71 39.50 -4.18
N LEU A 20 14.74 38.86 -4.84
CA LEU A 20 14.86 38.39 -6.23
C LEU A 20 14.74 39.51 -7.29
N ALA A 21 14.51 40.77 -6.90
CA ALA A 21 14.59 41.90 -7.82
C ALA A 21 16.06 42.32 -8.08
N GLY A 22 16.95 42.07 -7.12
CA GLY A 22 18.36 42.47 -7.11
C GLY A 22 19.35 41.44 -7.70
N PRO A 23 20.66 41.55 -7.37
CA PRO A 23 21.72 40.69 -7.90
C PRO A 23 21.53 39.19 -7.63
N LEU A 24 20.79 38.85 -6.56
CA LEU A 24 20.46 37.47 -6.18
C LEU A 24 19.78 36.69 -7.33
N LYS A 25 18.99 37.35 -8.19
CA LYS A 25 18.27 36.68 -9.29
C LYS A 25 19.20 36.04 -10.31
N TRP A 26 20.35 36.67 -10.58
CA TRP A 26 21.35 36.15 -11.50
C TRP A 26 22.13 34.99 -10.89
N LEU A 27 22.43 35.08 -9.57
CA LEU A 27 23.08 33.99 -8.84
C LEU A 27 22.18 32.76 -8.77
N VAL A 28 20.91 32.96 -8.38
CA VAL A 28 19.91 31.88 -8.27
C VAL A 28 19.49 31.36 -9.64
N GLY A 29 19.29 32.22 -10.63
CA GLY A 29 18.95 31.82 -12.00
C GLY A 29 20.05 30.97 -12.64
N GLY A 30 21.31 31.42 -12.55
CA GLY A 30 22.46 30.63 -13.03
C GLY A 30 22.63 29.32 -12.26
N GLN A 31 22.41 29.32 -10.94
CA GLN A 31 22.39 28.10 -10.14
C GLN A 31 21.30 27.13 -10.60
N CYS A 32 20.06 27.60 -10.79
CA CYS A 32 18.95 26.76 -11.22
C CYS A 32 19.22 26.12 -12.59
N LEU A 33 19.67 26.91 -13.57
CA LEU A 33 20.02 26.41 -14.90
C LEU A 33 21.15 25.38 -14.83
N GLY A 34 22.19 25.66 -14.03
CA GLY A 34 23.30 24.75 -13.83
C GLY A 34 22.90 23.44 -13.14
N GLN A 35 22.05 23.50 -12.10
CA GLN A 35 21.61 22.32 -11.36
C GLN A 35 20.57 21.50 -12.14
N LEU A 36 19.74 22.16 -12.94
CA LEU A 36 18.86 21.50 -13.91
C LEU A 36 19.69 20.73 -14.95
N ALA A 37 20.76 21.34 -15.46
CA ALA A 37 21.72 20.69 -16.35
C ALA A 37 22.45 19.52 -15.66
N ASP A 38 22.86 19.67 -14.39
CA ASP A 38 23.47 18.59 -13.60
C ASP A 38 22.52 17.38 -13.52
N GLY A 39 21.24 17.60 -13.23
CA GLY A 39 20.23 16.55 -13.18
C GLY A 39 19.99 15.86 -14.54
N LEU A 40 19.90 16.65 -15.62
CA LEU A 40 19.77 16.15 -16.98
C LEU A 40 20.98 15.28 -17.37
N ALA A 41 22.20 15.79 -17.16
CA ALA A 41 23.43 15.10 -17.52
C ALA A 41 23.58 13.78 -16.74
N GLN A 42 23.33 13.80 -15.42
CA GLN A 42 23.41 12.59 -14.58
C GLN A 42 22.50 11.46 -15.08
N ILE A 43 21.24 11.78 -15.43
CA ILE A 43 20.30 10.79 -15.97
C ILE A 43 20.71 10.32 -17.37
N THR A 44 21.21 11.23 -18.20
CA THR A 44 21.68 10.90 -19.56
C THR A 44 22.87 9.94 -19.53
N PHE A 45 23.86 10.20 -18.67
CA PHE A 45 24.99 9.29 -18.49
C PHE A 45 24.58 7.97 -17.87
N ALA A 46 23.67 7.98 -16.89
CA ALA A 46 23.14 6.74 -16.32
C ALA A 46 22.49 5.86 -17.40
N GLN A 47 21.75 6.44 -18.35
CA GLN A 47 21.20 5.69 -19.50
C GLN A 47 22.28 5.11 -20.37
N PHE A 48 23.22 5.95 -20.77
CA PHE A 48 24.24 5.52 -21.69
C PHE A 48 25.07 4.34 -21.12
N VAL A 49 25.49 4.47 -19.86
CA VAL A 49 26.36 3.50 -19.21
C VAL A 49 25.63 2.20 -18.83
N LEU A 50 24.41 2.29 -18.29
CA LEU A 50 23.69 1.12 -17.80
C LEU A 50 22.95 0.35 -18.91
N PHE A 51 22.46 1.04 -19.94
CA PHE A 51 21.51 0.46 -20.90
C PHE A 51 21.93 0.55 -22.37
N ASP A 52 22.69 1.56 -22.79
CA ASP A 52 23.08 1.69 -24.21
C ASP A 52 24.36 0.90 -24.54
N ILE A 53 25.36 0.89 -23.64
CA ILE A 53 26.59 0.07 -23.78
C ILE A 53 26.49 -1.25 -22.99
N GLY A 54 25.86 -1.21 -21.82
CA GLY A 54 25.78 -2.35 -20.93
C GLY A 54 24.69 -3.34 -21.36
N ARG A 55 25.01 -4.64 -21.43
CA ARG A 55 24.00 -5.73 -21.45
C ARG A 55 23.19 -5.76 -20.13
N GLY A 56 22.37 -4.74 -19.86
CA GLY A 56 21.50 -4.61 -18.69
C GLY A 56 22.14 -4.06 -17.41
N ALA A 57 21.28 -3.80 -16.42
CA ALA A 57 21.63 -3.25 -15.12
C ALA A 57 22.16 -4.36 -14.19
N THR A 58 23.44 -4.25 -13.79
CA THR A 58 24.04 -5.14 -12.78
C THR A 58 24.36 -4.36 -11.50
N PRO A 59 24.35 -4.99 -10.32
CA PRO A 59 24.60 -4.27 -9.06
C PRO A 59 25.96 -3.56 -9.06
N GLY A 60 26.98 -4.19 -9.64
CA GLY A 60 28.33 -3.61 -9.74
C GLY A 60 28.39 -2.36 -10.62
N ARG A 61 27.68 -2.35 -11.75
CA ARG A 61 27.60 -1.14 -12.61
C ARG A 61 26.78 -0.04 -11.98
N ILE A 62 25.66 -0.37 -11.33
CA ILE A 62 24.87 0.62 -10.58
C ILE A 62 25.73 1.21 -9.45
N ALA A 63 26.46 0.37 -8.71
CA ALA A 63 27.38 0.82 -7.67
C ALA A 63 28.49 1.72 -8.24
N ALA A 64 29.05 1.41 -9.42
CA ALA A 64 30.04 2.25 -10.08
C ALA A 64 29.46 3.61 -10.52
N VAL A 65 28.25 3.65 -11.09
CA VAL A 65 27.55 4.90 -11.44
C VAL A 65 27.28 5.74 -10.19
N LEU A 66 26.79 5.11 -9.12
CA LEU A 66 26.57 5.79 -7.84
C LEU A 66 27.88 6.30 -7.22
N ALA A 67 28.95 5.51 -7.27
CA ALA A 67 30.26 5.90 -6.79
C ALA A 67 30.77 7.12 -7.55
N VAL A 68 30.79 7.08 -8.88
CA VAL A 68 31.23 8.21 -9.72
C VAL A 68 30.35 9.45 -9.50
N THR A 69 29.07 9.27 -9.19
CA THR A 69 28.16 10.39 -8.92
C THR A 69 28.40 11.05 -7.55
N LEU A 70 28.73 10.26 -6.53
CA LEU A 70 28.82 10.72 -5.14
C LEU A 70 30.26 11.04 -4.68
N LEU A 71 31.27 10.39 -5.26
CA LEU A 71 32.68 10.54 -4.88
C LEU A 71 33.21 11.99 -5.01
N PRO A 72 32.85 12.76 -6.05
CA PRO A 72 33.24 14.18 -6.12
C PRO A 72 32.73 15.01 -4.94
N PHE A 73 31.56 14.66 -4.39
CA PHE A 73 30.98 15.41 -3.27
C PHE A 73 31.81 15.29 -2.00
N SER A 74 32.40 14.12 -1.77
CA SER A 74 33.23 13.80 -0.61
C SER A 74 34.70 14.20 -0.79
N LEU A 75 35.29 13.97 -1.96
CA LEU A 75 36.72 14.19 -2.18
C LEU A 75 37.06 15.61 -2.65
N VAL A 76 36.29 16.15 -3.59
CA VAL A 76 36.59 17.44 -4.23
C VAL A 76 35.97 18.61 -3.44
N GLY A 77 34.83 18.40 -2.79
CA GLY A 77 34.11 19.44 -2.04
C GLY A 77 34.98 20.22 -1.04
N PRO A 78 35.69 19.56 -0.10
CA PRO A 78 36.56 20.24 0.85
C PRO A 78 37.70 21.03 0.20
N ALA A 79 38.30 20.51 -0.86
CA ALA A 79 39.37 21.19 -1.60
C ALA A 79 38.86 22.38 -2.42
N ALA A 80 37.66 22.26 -3.02
CA ALA A 80 37.04 23.31 -3.83
C ALA A 80 36.79 24.59 -3.01
N GLY A 81 36.33 24.47 -1.76
CA GLY A 81 36.14 25.64 -0.88
C GLY A 81 37.41 26.47 -0.68
N VAL A 82 38.55 25.79 -0.43
CA VAL A 82 39.85 26.45 -0.21
C VAL A 82 40.33 27.21 -1.46
N LEU A 83 40.05 26.68 -2.65
CA LEU A 83 40.43 27.28 -3.92
C LEU A 83 39.54 28.48 -4.29
N ILE A 84 38.23 28.34 -4.07
CA ILE A 84 37.23 29.38 -4.35
C ILE A 84 37.45 30.66 -3.54
N ASP A 85 37.99 30.56 -2.32
CA ASP A 85 38.30 31.74 -1.52
C ASP A 85 39.32 32.68 -2.18
N ARG A 86 40.12 32.15 -3.12
CA ARG A 86 41.21 32.87 -3.79
C ARG A 86 40.96 33.19 -5.26
N TRP A 87 39.98 32.52 -5.87
CA TRP A 87 39.63 32.75 -7.26
C TRP A 87 38.51 33.78 -7.34
N ASP A 88 38.53 34.57 -8.42
CA ASP A 88 37.42 35.45 -8.73
C ASP A 88 36.17 34.60 -8.89
N ARG A 89 35.23 34.76 -7.96
CA ARG A 89 34.07 33.86 -7.85
C ARG A 89 33.17 33.98 -9.07
N ARG A 90 33.04 35.18 -9.65
CA ARG A 90 32.25 35.39 -10.88
C ARG A 90 32.94 34.72 -12.07
N ARG A 91 34.24 34.95 -12.26
CA ARG A 91 35.00 34.29 -13.34
C ARG A 91 35.01 32.77 -13.18
N THR A 92 35.04 32.28 -11.94
CA THR A 92 34.97 30.84 -11.68
C THR A 92 33.62 30.26 -12.07
N LEU A 93 32.51 30.89 -11.66
CA LEU A 93 31.16 30.47 -12.04
C LEU A 93 30.98 30.42 -13.56
N ILE A 94 31.53 31.40 -14.28
CA ILE A 94 31.51 31.49 -15.75
C ILE A 94 32.37 30.36 -16.37
N THR A 95 33.66 30.33 -16.02
CA THR A 95 34.64 29.39 -16.60
C THR A 95 34.22 27.95 -16.37
N VAL A 96 33.80 27.61 -15.15
CA VAL A 96 33.36 26.26 -14.81
C VAL A 96 32.06 25.91 -15.54
N SER A 97 31.15 26.86 -15.78
CA SER A 97 29.94 26.58 -16.56
C SER A 97 30.24 26.32 -18.04
N VAL A 98 31.21 27.04 -18.63
CA VAL A 98 31.70 26.75 -20.00
C VAL A 98 32.36 25.38 -20.06
N LEU A 99 33.26 25.06 -19.12
CA LEU A 99 33.91 23.75 -19.06
C LEU A 99 32.89 22.61 -18.94
N ARG A 100 31.85 22.77 -18.11
CA ARG A 100 30.77 21.78 -17.99
C ARG A 100 29.97 21.63 -19.29
N ALA A 101 29.69 22.73 -20.00
CA ALA A 101 29.02 22.69 -21.31
C ALA A 101 29.86 21.94 -22.35
N VAL A 102 31.17 22.23 -22.43
CA VAL A 102 32.11 21.55 -23.34
C VAL A 102 32.22 20.06 -23.01
N LEU A 103 32.38 19.71 -21.74
CA LEU A 103 32.41 18.32 -21.29
C LEU A 103 31.14 17.60 -21.70
N THR A 104 29.97 18.14 -21.37
CA THR A 104 28.68 17.52 -21.70
C THR A 104 28.45 17.42 -23.22
N GLY A 105 28.97 18.37 -24.00
CA GLY A 105 28.98 18.29 -25.47
C GLY A 105 29.89 17.18 -26.00
N ALA A 106 31.06 16.97 -25.38
CA ALA A 106 31.95 15.85 -25.69
C ALA A 106 31.28 14.49 -25.41
N GLY A 107 30.30 14.45 -24.50
CA GLY A 107 29.45 13.28 -24.25
C GLY A 107 28.75 12.74 -25.49
N ILE A 108 28.47 13.59 -26.49
CA ILE A 108 27.94 13.16 -27.79
C ILE A 108 28.96 12.29 -28.53
N VAL A 109 30.24 12.67 -28.51
CA VAL A 109 31.34 11.89 -29.10
C VAL A 109 31.52 10.59 -28.32
N THR A 110 31.45 10.65 -26.99
CA THR A 110 31.47 9.46 -26.12
C THR A 110 30.35 8.48 -26.45
N VAL A 111 29.14 8.97 -26.76
CA VAL A 111 28.00 8.18 -27.24
C VAL A 111 28.30 7.52 -28.58
N SER A 112 28.80 8.29 -29.55
CA SER A 112 29.17 7.78 -30.88
C SER A 112 30.28 6.72 -30.80
N ALA A 113 31.26 6.90 -29.90
CA ALA A 113 32.38 5.99 -29.69
C ALA A 113 32.01 4.74 -28.85
N ARG A 114 30.82 4.69 -28.25
CA ARG A 114 30.34 3.59 -27.39
C ARG A 114 31.31 3.19 -26.27
N SER A 115 32.07 4.14 -25.71
CA SER A 115 33.07 3.89 -24.65
C SER A 115 32.53 4.17 -23.24
N ALA A 116 32.35 3.11 -22.44
CA ALA A 116 31.88 3.24 -21.06
C ALA A 116 32.92 3.88 -20.13
N ALA A 117 34.21 3.59 -20.36
CA ALA A 117 35.30 4.15 -19.57
C ALA A 117 35.38 5.68 -19.73
N ALA A 118 35.25 6.17 -20.98
CA ALA A 118 35.19 7.59 -21.26
C ALA A 118 33.99 8.25 -20.57
N ALA A 119 32.80 7.64 -20.62
CA ALA A 119 31.61 8.16 -19.97
C ALA A 119 31.76 8.28 -18.43
N PHE A 120 32.38 7.29 -17.77
CA PHE A 120 32.65 7.36 -16.34
C PHE A 120 33.62 8.49 -15.97
N ILE A 121 34.70 8.66 -16.74
CA ILE A 121 35.67 9.75 -16.54
C ILE A 121 34.98 11.10 -16.74
N GLU A 122 34.18 11.22 -17.78
CA GLU A 122 33.49 12.45 -18.15
C GLU A 122 32.48 12.88 -17.06
N VAL A 123 31.65 11.95 -16.55
CA VAL A 123 30.74 12.21 -15.42
C VAL A 123 31.52 12.64 -14.18
N LEU A 124 32.60 11.94 -13.86
CA LEU A 124 33.39 12.22 -12.66
C LEU A 124 33.95 13.65 -12.71
N VAL A 125 34.52 14.04 -13.84
CA VAL A 125 35.10 15.37 -14.08
C VAL A 125 34.00 16.43 -14.09
N LEU A 126 32.88 16.18 -14.76
CA LEU A 126 31.73 17.08 -14.81
C LEU A 126 31.21 17.40 -13.41
N LEU A 127 30.96 16.37 -12.59
CA LEU A 127 30.43 16.54 -11.24
C LEU A 127 31.46 17.14 -10.28
N SER A 128 32.75 16.90 -10.51
CA SER A 128 33.83 17.59 -9.79
C SER A 128 33.79 19.10 -10.05
N PHE A 129 33.61 19.51 -11.30
CA PHE A 129 33.40 20.92 -11.65
C PHE A 129 32.12 21.50 -11.04
N SER A 130 31.02 20.74 -10.99
CA SER A 130 29.78 21.19 -10.34
C SER A 130 29.97 21.49 -8.85
N ARG A 131 30.92 20.84 -8.16
CA ARG A 131 31.29 21.19 -6.78
C ARG A 131 31.93 22.57 -6.65
N PHE A 132 32.75 22.98 -7.61
CA PHE A 132 33.32 24.34 -7.63
C PHE A 132 32.23 25.41 -7.80
N VAL A 133 31.19 25.14 -8.60
CA VAL A 133 30.05 26.07 -8.73
C VAL A 133 29.30 26.21 -7.42
N LEU A 134 29.04 25.10 -6.71
CA LEU A 134 28.32 25.15 -5.43
C LEU A 134 29.12 25.89 -4.35
N ALA A 135 30.44 25.66 -4.30
CA ALA A 135 31.35 26.38 -3.41
C ALA A 135 31.43 27.88 -3.76
N ALA A 136 31.60 28.23 -5.04
CA ALA A 136 31.61 29.61 -5.53
C ALA A 136 30.30 30.33 -5.22
N LYS A 137 29.16 29.65 -5.38
CA LYS A 137 27.84 30.18 -5.02
C LYS A 137 27.70 30.43 -3.52
N GLY A 138 28.17 29.49 -2.69
CA GLY A 138 28.18 29.67 -1.23
C GLY A 138 28.95 30.92 -0.81
N ALA A 139 30.12 31.16 -1.43
CA ALA A 139 30.96 32.31 -1.16
C ALA A 139 30.46 33.62 -1.80
N ALA A 140 29.71 33.55 -2.90
CA ALA A 140 29.14 34.72 -3.58
C ALA A 140 27.84 35.21 -2.93
N LEU A 141 27.04 34.31 -2.34
CA LEU A 141 25.73 34.61 -1.77
C LEU A 141 25.76 35.80 -0.78
N PRO A 142 26.71 35.89 0.18
CA PRO A 142 26.72 36.99 1.13
C PRO A 142 27.00 38.38 0.56
N ARG A 143 27.46 38.46 -0.69
CA ARG A 143 27.70 39.71 -1.40
C ARG A 143 26.58 40.09 -2.38
N THR A 144 25.56 39.25 -2.49
CA THR A 144 24.41 39.46 -3.39
C THR A 144 23.12 39.86 -2.66
N VAL A 145 23.11 39.76 -1.33
CA VAL A 145 21.99 40.14 -0.46
C VAL A 145 22.50 40.89 0.77
N PRO A 146 21.70 41.79 1.37
CA PRO A 146 22.02 42.41 2.65
C PRO A 146 22.22 41.38 3.76
N ILE A 147 23.09 41.69 4.75
CA ILE A 147 23.42 40.78 5.87
C ILE A 147 22.16 40.35 6.65
N ALA A 148 21.21 41.28 6.84
CA ALA A 148 19.95 41.03 7.53
C ALA A 148 19.08 39.96 6.83
N ASP A 149 19.26 39.77 5.52
CA ASP A 149 18.44 38.90 4.68
C ASP A 149 19.16 37.62 4.25
N LEU A 150 20.37 37.36 4.76
CA LEU A 150 21.19 36.20 4.36
C LEU A 150 20.49 34.86 4.56
N VAL A 151 19.78 34.71 5.69
CA VAL A 151 19.07 33.47 6.01
C VAL A 151 17.96 33.20 5.00
N THR A 152 17.17 34.22 4.67
CA THR A 152 16.09 34.16 3.68
C THR A 152 16.65 33.90 2.28
N GLY A 153 17.70 34.63 1.88
CA GLY A 153 18.39 34.43 0.59
C GLY A 153 18.98 33.03 0.45
N ASN A 154 19.55 32.48 1.53
CA ASN A 154 20.09 31.12 1.52
C ASN A 154 18.98 30.06 1.42
N ALA A 155 17.86 30.24 2.14
CA ALA A 155 16.71 29.35 2.06
C ALA A 155 16.09 29.32 0.65
N VAL A 156 15.89 30.49 0.04
CA VAL A 156 15.37 30.60 -1.34
C VAL A 156 16.31 29.95 -2.34
N SER A 157 17.61 30.23 -2.25
CA SER A 157 18.62 29.64 -3.14
C SER A 157 18.74 28.13 -2.98
N ALA A 158 18.64 27.59 -1.76
CA ALA A 158 18.67 26.16 -1.51
C ALA A 158 17.43 25.44 -2.08
N LEU A 159 16.24 26.01 -1.86
CA LEU A 159 14.99 25.44 -2.37
C LEU A 159 14.95 25.47 -3.90
N ALA A 160 15.22 26.63 -4.52
CA ALA A 160 15.18 26.79 -5.97
C ALA A 160 16.16 25.85 -6.67
N GLY A 161 17.38 25.73 -6.13
CA GLY A 161 18.40 24.84 -6.66
C GLY A 161 18.05 23.36 -6.60
N MET A 162 17.52 22.92 -5.46
CA MET A 162 17.09 21.53 -5.28
C MET A 162 15.91 21.17 -6.19
N SER A 163 14.94 22.08 -6.33
CA SER A 163 13.83 21.92 -7.27
C SER A 163 14.30 21.86 -8.71
N ALA A 164 15.27 22.71 -9.11
CA ALA A 164 15.81 22.72 -10.46
C ALA A 164 16.54 21.41 -10.80
N SER A 165 17.37 20.90 -9.88
CA SER A 165 18.04 19.60 -10.05
C SER A 165 17.05 18.45 -10.19
N PHE A 166 16.01 18.45 -9.37
CA PHE A 166 14.94 17.45 -9.44
C PHE A 166 14.19 17.51 -10.78
N LEU A 167 13.78 18.71 -11.22
CA LEU A 167 13.13 18.90 -12.51
C LEU A 167 14.03 18.49 -13.68
N GLY A 168 15.33 18.76 -13.59
CA GLY A 168 16.32 18.29 -14.57
C GLY A 168 16.38 16.77 -14.65
N ALA A 169 16.43 16.07 -13.51
CA ALA A 169 16.44 14.61 -13.50
C ALA A 169 15.13 14.01 -14.04
N VAL A 170 13.97 14.54 -13.64
CA VAL A 170 12.66 14.08 -14.14
C VAL A 170 12.50 14.37 -15.63
N GLY A 171 12.78 15.60 -16.07
CA GLY A 171 12.75 15.98 -17.49
C GLY A 171 13.72 15.15 -18.32
N GLY A 172 14.92 14.91 -17.82
CA GLY A 172 15.93 14.06 -18.45
C GLY A 172 15.43 12.64 -18.67
N SER A 173 14.77 12.05 -17.68
CA SER A 173 14.25 10.69 -17.81
C SER A 173 13.19 10.53 -18.91
N LEU A 174 12.43 11.59 -19.20
CA LEU A 174 11.43 11.61 -20.28
C LEU A 174 12.07 11.78 -21.66
N ILE A 175 13.15 12.56 -21.75
CA ILE A 175 13.83 12.91 -23.02
C ILE A 175 14.80 11.81 -23.44
N VAL A 176 15.59 11.31 -22.50
CA VAL A 176 16.66 10.33 -22.73
C VAL A 176 16.11 8.99 -23.20
N GLY A 177 14.87 8.64 -22.81
CA GLY A 177 14.18 7.45 -23.34
C GLY A 177 13.94 7.50 -24.86
N ARG A 178 14.02 8.67 -25.49
CA ARG A 178 13.91 8.86 -26.95
C ARG A 178 15.26 9.08 -27.62
N SER A 179 16.16 9.85 -27.01
CA SER A 179 17.51 10.09 -27.52
C SER A 179 18.48 10.54 -26.42
N THR A 180 19.52 9.74 -26.18
CA THR A 180 20.61 10.05 -25.25
C THR A 180 21.38 11.31 -25.69
N ALA A 181 21.61 11.47 -27.00
CA ALA A 181 22.29 12.65 -27.55
C ALA A 181 21.50 13.95 -27.29
N ALA A 182 20.16 13.90 -27.40
CA ALA A 182 19.31 15.06 -27.09
C ALA A 182 19.42 15.51 -25.62
N GLY A 183 19.59 14.55 -24.70
CA GLY A 183 19.83 14.83 -23.28
C GLY A 183 21.12 15.62 -23.05
N PHE A 184 22.23 15.22 -23.73
CA PHE A 184 23.50 15.94 -23.65
C PHE A 184 23.43 17.34 -24.25
N VAL A 185 22.80 17.50 -25.41
CA VAL A 185 22.61 18.81 -26.05
C VAL A 185 21.84 19.76 -25.13
N LEU A 186 20.73 19.30 -24.55
CA LEU A 186 19.91 20.13 -23.67
C LEU A 186 20.67 20.54 -22.40
N ALA A 187 21.41 19.60 -21.79
CA ALA A 187 22.24 19.91 -20.62
C ALA A 187 23.35 20.92 -20.97
N ALA A 188 24.01 20.78 -22.12
CA ALA A 188 25.03 21.74 -22.58
C ALA A 188 24.44 23.15 -22.79
N VAL A 189 23.26 23.25 -23.42
CA VAL A 189 22.54 24.52 -23.59
C VAL A 189 22.20 25.16 -22.25
N CYS A 190 21.72 24.37 -21.28
CA CYS A 190 21.43 24.88 -19.94
C CYS A 190 22.69 25.37 -19.20
N TYR A 191 23.84 24.71 -19.35
CA TYR A 191 25.12 25.21 -18.80
C TYR A 191 25.57 26.52 -19.46
N LEU A 192 25.41 26.66 -20.78
CA LEU A 192 25.70 27.91 -21.48
C LEU A 192 24.76 29.04 -21.03
N ALA A 193 23.47 28.75 -20.85
CA ALA A 193 22.51 29.70 -20.30
C ALA A 193 22.87 30.11 -18.86
N ALA A 194 23.35 29.16 -18.03
CA ALA A 194 23.87 29.47 -16.69
C ALA A 194 25.09 30.40 -16.75
N CYS A 195 26.01 30.17 -17.69
CA CYS A 195 27.13 31.06 -17.95
C CYS A 195 26.67 32.49 -18.27
N VAL A 196 25.71 32.66 -19.18
CA VAL A 196 25.13 33.97 -19.53
C VAL A 196 24.45 34.63 -18.32
N ALA A 197 23.81 33.86 -17.43
CA ALA A 197 23.27 34.43 -16.20
C ALA A 197 24.38 34.95 -15.26
N PHE A 198 25.49 34.20 -15.11
CA PHE A 198 26.61 34.60 -14.26
C PHE A 198 27.41 35.79 -14.81
N THR A 199 27.39 36.07 -16.12
CA THR A 199 27.98 37.31 -16.65
C THR A 199 27.24 38.56 -16.20
N ARG A 200 26.02 38.46 -15.68
CA ARG A 200 25.26 39.61 -15.14
C ARG A 200 25.45 39.83 -13.63
N LEU A 201 26.31 39.03 -12.98
CA LEU A 201 26.64 39.23 -11.57
C LEU A 201 27.57 40.44 -11.35
N PRO A 202 27.41 41.18 -10.24
CA PRO A 202 28.39 42.18 -9.82
C PRO A 202 29.71 41.53 -9.36
N ASP A 203 30.75 42.33 -9.10
CA ASP A 203 32.01 41.81 -8.55
C ASP A 203 31.79 41.21 -7.16
N VAL A 204 31.91 39.89 -7.07
CA VAL A 204 31.75 39.11 -5.84
C VAL A 204 33.11 38.73 -5.22
N GLY A 205 34.23 39.26 -5.75
CA GLY A 205 35.62 39.20 -5.27
C GLY A 205 36.27 37.82 -5.20
N GLY A 206 37.42 37.74 -4.49
CA GLY A 206 38.28 36.56 -4.37
C GLY A 206 39.67 36.76 -4.99
N ARG A 207 40.49 37.71 -4.47
CA ARG A 207 41.84 38.00 -5.00
C ARG A 207 42.89 38.06 -3.89
N GLN A 208 43.24 36.92 -3.28
CA GLN A 208 44.38 36.83 -2.35
C GLN A 208 45.33 35.69 -2.72
N ARG A 209 46.64 35.97 -2.71
CA ARG A 209 47.75 35.04 -3.03
C ARG A 209 48.35 34.47 -1.74
N SER A 210 48.37 33.15 -1.57
CA SER A 210 49.24 32.45 -0.59
C SER A 210 49.50 30.99 -1.01
N GLY A 211 50.52 30.32 -0.47
CA GLY A 211 51.00 29.00 -0.93
C GLY A 211 49.99 27.84 -0.84
N LEU A 212 50.11 26.87 -1.76
CA LEU A 212 49.21 25.71 -1.96
C LEU A 212 49.55 24.51 -1.06
N LEU A 213 50.85 24.21 -0.85
CA LEU A 213 51.31 22.99 -0.18
C LEU A 213 51.04 22.95 1.34
N ALA A 214 51.13 24.09 2.05
CA ALA A 214 50.95 24.14 3.49
C ALA A 214 49.49 23.84 3.94
N ARG A 215 48.50 24.15 3.10
CA ARG A 215 47.07 23.98 3.43
C ARG A 215 46.52 22.58 3.11
N PHE A 216 47.14 21.82 2.20
CA PHE A 216 46.76 20.41 2.02
C PHE A 216 47.10 19.55 3.24
N ARG A 217 48.25 19.80 3.88
CA ARG A 217 48.59 19.18 5.18
C ARG A 217 47.62 19.60 6.28
N GLN A 218 47.19 20.86 6.28
CA GLN A 218 46.19 21.37 7.23
C GLN A 218 44.81 20.72 7.02
N LEU A 219 44.36 20.51 5.77
CA LEU A 219 43.10 19.83 5.46
C LEU A 219 43.07 18.38 5.99
N ALA A 220 44.17 17.64 5.79
CA ALA A 220 44.30 16.28 6.32
C ALA A 220 44.28 16.27 7.86
N ALA A 221 44.95 17.23 8.50
CA ALA A 221 44.93 17.38 9.95
C ALA A 221 43.54 17.76 10.49
N GLU A 222 42.81 18.63 9.78
CA GLU A 222 41.44 19.04 10.14
C GLU A 222 40.43 17.90 10.01
N LEU A 223 40.55 17.07 8.97
CA LEU A 223 39.72 15.86 8.82
C LEU A 223 40.03 14.84 9.94
N ALA A 224 41.31 14.61 10.25
CA ALA A 224 41.72 13.73 11.34
C ALA A 224 41.25 14.21 12.73
N GLN A 225 41.18 15.53 12.93
CA GLN A 225 40.58 16.11 14.14
C GLN A 225 39.06 15.95 14.17
N GLY A 226 38.37 16.10 13.03
CA GLY A 226 36.94 15.81 12.92
C GLY A 226 36.61 14.36 13.27
N ILE A 227 37.39 13.40 12.76
CA ILE A 227 37.22 11.97 13.07
C ILE A 227 37.42 11.70 14.57
N ARG A 228 38.48 12.28 15.18
CA ARG A 228 38.72 12.17 16.63
C ARG A 228 37.59 12.77 17.45
N ALA A 229 37.05 13.92 17.05
CA ALA A 229 35.91 14.55 17.73
C ALA A 229 34.64 13.68 17.66
N VAL A 230 34.36 13.07 16.50
CA VAL A 230 33.25 12.13 16.35
C VAL A 230 33.46 10.87 17.19
N ALA A 231 34.68 10.32 17.23
CA ALA A 231 34.97 9.10 17.99
C ALA A 231 34.92 9.31 19.51
N GLY A 232 35.36 10.49 19.98
CA GLY A 232 35.46 10.84 21.39
C GLY A 232 34.13 11.20 22.05
N GLU A 233 33.13 11.67 21.29
CA GLU A 233 31.84 12.13 21.84
C GLU A 233 30.66 11.20 21.42
N PRO A 234 30.15 10.35 22.33
CA PRO A 234 29.04 9.44 22.03
C PRO A 234 27.77 10.15 21.55
N ALA A 235 27.53 11.39 22.00
CA ALA A 235 26.38 12.20 21.58
C ALA A 235 26.44 12.62 20.11
N ILE A 236 27.62 12.60 19.48
CA ILE A 236 27.83 12.85 18.06
C ILE A 236 27.94 11.52 17.30
N ARG A 237 28.69 10.56 17.85
CA ARG A 237 28.95 9.25 17.24
C ARG A 237 27.69 8.47 16.88
N TRP A 238 26.77 8.28 17.85
CA TRP A 238 25.62 7.40 17.65
C TRP A 238 24.59 7.97 16.66
N PRO A 239 24.23 9.26 16.72
CA PRO A 239 23.38 9.86 15.69
C PRO A 239 23.98 9.77 14.28
N LEU A 240 25.31 9.99 14.13
CA LEU A 240 25.97 9.86 12.83
C LEU A 240 25.95 8.44 12.28
N LEU A 241 26.21 7.43 13.13
CA LEU A 241 26.10 6.03 12.74
C LEU A 241 24.66 5.64 12.38
N ALA A 242 23.65 6.22 13.04
CA ALA A 242 22.25 6.00 12.67
C ALA A 242 21.94 6.54 11.26
N VAL A 243 22.44 7.73 10.91
CA VAL A 243 22.29 8.27 9.55
C VAL A 243 23.01 7.40 8.53
N ALA A 244 24.23 6.96 8.81
CA ALA A 244 24.98 6.07 7.94
C ALA A 244 24.26 4.73 7.71
N ALA A 245 23.79 4.09 8.77
CA ALA A 245 23.07 2.81 8.69
C ALA A 245 21.77 2.94 7.88
N HIS A 246 20.97 3.96 8.16
CA HIS A 246 19.72 4.21 7.42
C HIS A 246 20.00 4.52 5.95
N ARG A 247 21.01 5.35 5.67
CA ARG A 247 21.42 5.71 4.31
C ARG A 247 21.89 4.50 3.50
N LEU A 248 22.61 3.58 4.14
CA LEU A 248 23.01 2.31 3.54
C LEU A 248 21.80 1.46 3.15
N LEU A 249 20.84 1.29 4.06
CA LEU A 249 19.62 0.51 3.80
C LEU A 249 18.74 1.15 2.71
N LEU A 250 18.62 2.48 2.71
CA LEU A 250 17.97 3.23 1.63
C LEU A 250 18.67 3.01 0.28
N GLY A 251 20.00 3.05 0.25
CA GLY A 251 20.79 2.76 -0.94
C GLY A 251 20.59 1.33 -1.44
N ALA A 252 20.54 0.35 -0.54
CA ALA A 252 20.30 -1.04 -0.88
C ALA A 252 18.90 -1.23 -1.49
N GLY A 253 17.87 -0.62 -0.89
CA GLY A 253 16.51 -0.62 -1.43
C GLY A 253 16.44 0.04 -2.82
N PHE A 254 17.16 1.14 -3.03
CA PHE A 254 17.24 1.80 -4.34
C PHE A 254 17.88 0.91 -5.41
N VAL A 255 19.00 0.26 -5.09
CA VAL A 255 19.69 -0.65 -6.02
C VAL A 255 18.81 -1.87 -6.35
N VAL A 256 18.14 -2.47 -5.36
CA VAL A 256 17.19 -3.58 -5.57
C VAL A 256 16.01 -3.15 -6.45
N LEU A 257 15.46 -1.96 -6.23
CA LEU A 257 14.43 -1.39 -7.12
C LEU A 257 14.92 -1.28 -8.56
N VAL A 258 16.15 -0.78 -8.77
CA VAL A 258 16.71 -0.64 -10.12
C VAL A 258 16.83 -2.01 -10.80
N LEU A 259 17.39 -2.99 -10.09
CA LEU A 259 17.64 -4.33 -10.62
C LEU A 259 16.36 -5.11 -10.94
N ILE A 260 15.33 -4.99 -10.11
CA ILE A 260 14.04 -5.67 -10.35
C ILE A 260 13.29 -5.01 -11.51
N ALA A 261 13.30 -3.68 -11.62
CA ALA A 261 12.63 -3.01 -12.73
C ALA A 261 13.25 -3.38 -14.09
N ASP A 262 14.57 -3.62 -14.13
CA ASP A 262 15.26 -4.08 -15.34
C ASP A 262 14.88 -5.53 -15.64
N SER A 263 15.20 -6.43 -14.70
CA SER A 263 15.11 -7.88 -14.91
C SER A 263 13.69 -8.42 -15.08
N ARG A 264 12.70 -7.80 -14.43
CA ARG A 264 11.32 -8.33 -14.37
C ARG A 264 10.32 -7.55 -15.23
N TYR A 265 10.55 -6.26 -15.42
CA TYR A 265 9.61 -5.38 -16.11
C TYR A 265 10.17 -4.78 -17.41
N ASN A 266 11.45 -5.05 -17.72
CA ASN A 266 12.15 -4.54 -18.90
C ASN A 266 12.00 -3.02 -19.06
N LEU A 267 11.91 -2.31 -17.93
CA LEU A 267 11.68 -0.88 -17.91
C LEU A 267 12.98 -0.15 -18.24
N ARG A 268 12.99 0.53 -19.40
CA ARG A 268 14.02 1.52 -19.74
C ARG A 268 13.98 2.70 -18.73
N ILE A 269 14.96 3.61 -18.75
CA ILE A 269 15.07 4.69 -17.74
C ILE A 269 13.89 5.62 -17.58
N SER A 270 12.99 5.71 -18.56
CA SER A 270 11.70 6.38 -18.37
C SER A 270 10.92 5.85 -17.16
N GLY A 271 11.03 4.55 -16.83
CA GLY A 271 10.45 3.94 -15.62
C GLY A 271 11.20 4.27 -14.32
N TYR A 272 12.54 4.33 -14.36
CA TYR A 272 13.37 4.73 -13.21
C TYR A 272 13.21 6.20 -12.85
N GLY A 273 12.99 7.06 -13.84
CA GLY A 273 12.72 8.48 -13.63
C GLY A 273 11.53 8.72 -12.71
N VAL A 274 10.46 7.94 -12.88
CA VAL A 274 9.26 8.00 -12.02
C VAL A 274 9.56 7.52 -10.59
N ALA A 275 10.36 6.47 -10.44
CA ALA A 275 10.81 5.99 -9.13
C ALA A 275 11.69 7.02 -8.38
N LEU A 276 12.62 7.66 -9.09
CA LEU A 276 13.42 8.78 -8.57
C LEU A 276 12.54 9.98 -8.21
N ALA A 277 11.53 10.27 -9.03
CA ALA A 277 10.57 11.34 -8.78
C ALA A 277 9.79 11.09 -7.48
N ALA A 278 9.25 9.88 -7.31
CA ALA A 278 8.52 9.47 -6.11
C ALA A 278 9.40 9.53 -4.86
N THR A 279 10.64 9.04 -4.96
CA THR A 279 11.61 9.06 -3.86
C THR A 279 11.98 10.50 -3.46
N GLY A 280 12.22 11.38 -4.44
CA GLY A 280 12.51 12.80 -4.21
C GLY A 280 11.33 13.56 -3.59
N LEU A 281 10.10 13.32 -4.06
CA LEU A 281 8.88 13.88 -3.48
C LEU A 281 8.70 13.41 -2.03
N ALA A 282 8.97 12.14 -1.74
CA ALA A 282 8.88 11.60 -0.38
C ALA A 282 9.94 12.21 0.56
N ALA A 283 11.19 12.38 0.08
CA ALA A 283 12.22 13.08 0.84
C ALA A 283 11.83 14.55 1.09
N PHE A 284 11.25 15.24 0.10
CA PHE A 284 10.75 16.61 0.26
C PHE A 284 9.65 16.69 1.32
N ALA A 285 8.66 15.78 1.25
CA ALA A 285 7.62 15.66 2.28
C ALA A 285 8.22 15.39 3.68
N GLY A 286 9.27 14.59 3.77
CA GLY A 286 10.03 14.35 4.99
C GLY A 286 10.68 15.63 5.55
N THR A 287 11.22 16.48 4.69
CA THR A 287 11.77 17.80 5.09
C THR A 287 10.70 18.69 5.71
N LEU A 288 9.50 18.73 5.11
CA LEU A 288 8.38 19.50 5.64
C LEU A 288 7.80 18.90 6.93
N ALA A 289 7.85 17.58 7.08
CA ALA A 289 7.37 16.86 8.26
C ALA A 289 8.35 16.92 9.45
N ALA A 290 9.65 17.12 9.22
CA ALA A 290 10.65 17.08 10.28
C ALA A 290 10.46 18.15 11.37
N PRO A 291 10.23 19.45 11.07
CA PRO A 291 9.98 20.46 12.11
C PRO A 291 8.76 20.18 13.02
N PRO A 292 7.56 19.83 12.50
CA PRO A 292 6.43 19.50 13.37
C PRO A 292 6.66 18.21 14.16
N LEU A 293 7.38 17.22 13.62
CA LEU A 293 7.74 16.00 14.35
C LEU A 293 8.75 16.28 15.47
N ALA A 294 9.79 17.08 15.21
CA ALA A 294 10.79 17.48 16.20
C ALA A 294 10.21 18.33 17.34
N ARG A 295 9.12 19.08 17.10
CA ARG A 295 8.37 19.78 18.15
C ARG A 295 7.57 18.84 19.05
N ARG A 296 7.18 17.67 18.53
CA ARG A 296 6.26 16.73 19.20
C ARG A 296 6.98 15.57 19.88
N TYR A 297 8.11 15.16 19.34
CA TYR A 297 8.87 14.01 19.80
C TYR A 297 10.33 14.41 20.01
N SER A 298 10.96 13.86 21.04
CA SER A 298 12.39 14.09 21.26
C SER A 298 13.21 13.42 20.16
N ALA A 299 14.37 13.98 19.82
CA ALA A 299 15.28 13.38 18.85
C ALA A 299 15.71 11.96 19.26
N VAL A 300 15.83 11.69 20.56
CA VAL A 300 16.11 10.36 21.14
C VAL A 300 15.04 9.32 20.78
N ALA A 301 13.78 9.73 20.58
CA ALA A 301 12.71 8.85 20.14
C ALA A 301 12.55 8.82 18.61
N LEU A 302 12.77 9.96 17.95
CA LEU A 302 12.61 10.09 16.49
C LEU A 302 13.68 9.34 15.71
N VAL A 303 14.95 9.40 16.16
CA VAL A 303 16.09 8.81 15.43
C VAL A 303 15.94 7.28 15.30
N PRO A 304 15.64 6.50 16.36
CA PRO A 304 15.33 5.08 16.21
C PRO A 304 14.04 4.84 15.42
N ALA A 305 12.97 5.60 15.70
CA ALA A 305 11.67 5.38 15.07
C ALA A 305 11.69 5.56 13.54
N ALA A 306 12.63 6.34 13.00
CA ALA A 306 12.79 6.54 11.56
C ALA A 306 13.16 5.27 10.78
N PHE A 307 13.59 4.20 11.45
CA PHE A 307 13.86 2.91 10.80
C PHE A 307 12.60 2.09 10.55
N LEU A 308 11.52 2.30 11.33
CA LEU A 308 10.29 1.50 11.25
C LEU A 308 9.53 1.63 9.92
N PRO A 309 9.37 2.82 9.31
CA PRO A 309 8.71 2.94 8.00
C PRO A 309 9.44 2.17 6.90
N GLY A 310 10.77 2.22 6.90
CA GLY A 310 11.60 1.44 5.97
C GLY A 310 11.46 -0.06 6.19
N ALA A 311 11.45 -0.52 7.46
CA ALA A 311 11.24 -1.93 7.80
C ALA A 311 9.88 -2.46 7.30
N ALA A 312 8.80 -1.75 7.62
CA ALA A 312 7.44 -2.16 7.25
C ALA A 312 7.27 -2.20 5.72
N ALA A 313 7.78 -1.19 5.02
CA ALA A 313 7.64 -1.10 3.58
C ALA A 313 8.53 -2.12 2.84
N ALA A 314 9.74 -2.40 3.34
CA ALA A 314 10.61 -3.45 2.79
C ALA A 314 10.03 -4.85 3.04
N TYR A 315 9.45 -5.10 4.22
CA TYR A 315 8.79 -6.38 4.51
C TYR A 315 7.57 -6.61 3.61
N ALA A 316 6.72 -5.60 3.46
CA ALA A 316 5.59 -5.62 2.54
C ALA A 316 6.03 -5.81 1.07
N GLY A 317 7.12 -5.15 0.66
CA GLY A 317 7.72 -5.34 -0.66
C GLY A 317 8.25 -6.75 -0.90
N GLY A 318 8.76 -7.43 0.13
CA GLY A 318 9.18 -8.83 0.04
C GLY A 318 8.02 -9.82 -0.10
N LEU A 319 6.85 -9.51 0.48
CA LEU A 319 5.63 -10.29 0.29
C LEU A 319 5.12 -10.18 -1.16
N PHE A 320 5.15 -8.95 -1.72
CA PHE A 320 4.68 -8.65 -3.07
C PHE A 320 5.70 -7.80 -3.81
N PRO A 321 6.72 -8.39 -4.47
CA PRO A 321 7.77 -7.65 -5.17
C PRO A 321 7.25 -7.09 -6.50
N SER A 322 6.29 -6.16 -6.43
CA SER A 322 5.81 -5.37 -7.56
C SER A 322 6.59 -4.06 -7.65
N LEU A 323 6.64 -3.48 -8.86
CA LEU A 323 7.27 -2.17 -9.05
C LEU A 323 6.68 -1.10 -8.11
N ALA A 324 5.36 -1.09 -7.94
CA ALA A 324 4.69 -0.16 -7.03
C ALA A 324 5.12 -0.37 -5.56
N ALA A 325 5.20 -1.62 -5.11
CA ALA A 325 5.63 -1.93 -3.75
C ALA A 325 7.09 -1.51 -3.50
N LEU A 326 7.97 -1.70 -4.49
CA LEU A 326 9.37 -1.26 -4.43
C LEU A 326 9.50 0.27 -4.39
N VAL A 327 8.73 0.98 -5.23
CA VAL A 327 8.70 2.45 -5.20
C VAL A 327 8.17 2.95 -3.86
N CYS A 328 7.12 2.34 -3.31
CA CYS A 328 6.60 2.64 -1.97
C CYS A 328 7.65 2.38 -0.89
N CYS A 329 8.40 1.27 -0.99
CA CYS A 329 9.47 0.93 -0.06
C CYS A 329 10.56 2.00 -0.02
N VAL A 330 11.12 2.35 -1.18
CA VAL A 330 12.18 3.36 -1.28
C VAL A 330 11.66 4.75 -0.89
N SER A 331 10.42 5.08 -1.23
CA SER A 331 9.77 6.35 -0.86
C SER A 331 9.57 6.48 0.66
N ALA A 332 9.06 5.43 1.33
CA ALA A 332 8.89 5.41 2.78
C ALA A 332 10.23 5.53 3.52
N ALA A 333 11.25 4.82 3.03
CA ALA A 333 12.60 4.93 3.55
C ALA A 333 13.18 6.35 3.33
N ALA A 334 12.99 6.96 2.16
CA ALA A 334 13.49 8.31 1.87
C ALA A 334 12.80 9.41 2.71
N PHE A 335 11.49 9.31 2.92
CA PHE A 335 10.75 10.18 3.83
C PHE A 335 11.31 10.09 5.25
N ALA A 336 11.44 8.87 5.77
CA ALA A 336 11.91 8.65 7.13
C ALA A 336 13.38 9.03 7.31
N PHE A 337 14.21 8.79 6.29
CA PHE A 337 15.60 9.21 6.24
C PHE A 337 15.74 10.72 6.37
N GLN A 338 14.89 11.50 5.70
CA GLN A 338 14.99 12.96 5.76
C GLN A 338 14.57 13.51 7.13
N VAL A 339 13.57 12.89 7.77
CA VAL A 339 13.19 13.22 9.16
C VAL A 339 14.33 12.90 10.13
N LEU A 340 14.96 11.71 9.97
CA LEU A 340 16.14 11.29 10.72
C LEU A 340 17.28 12.31 10.55
N LYS A 341 17.63 12.63 9.31
CA LYS A 341 18.74 13.53 8.98
C LYS A 341 18.59 14.88 9.67
N ILE A 342 17.42 15.51 9.57
CA ILE A 342 17.17 16.83 10.18
C ILE A 342 17.28 16.77 11.71
N ALA A 343 16.78 15.70 12.34
CA ALA A 343 16.91 15.51 13.78
C ALA A 343 18.38 15.33 14.20
N VAL A 344 19.17 14.58 13.42
CA VAL A 344 20.59 14.37 13.68
C VAL A 344 21.42 15.62 13.41
N ASP A 345 21.15 16.38 12.35
CA ASP A 345 21.81 17.65 12.05
C ASP A 345 21.65 18.63 13.23
N ALA A 346 20.46 18.69 13.84
CA ALA A 346 20.19 19.49 15.02
C ALA A 346 20.92 18.98 16.28
N LEU A 347 20.96 17.66 16.50
CA LEU A 347 21.68 17.05 17.62
C LEU A 347 23.19 17.30 17.54
N VAL A 348 23.79 17.03 16.38
CA VAL A 348 25.22 17.19 16.14
C VAL A 348 25.60 18.68 16.19
N GLY A 349 24.78 19.55 15.60
CA GLY A 349 25.00 21.00 15.65
C GLY A 349 24.97 21.57 17.06
N GLY A 350 24.07 21.09 17.92
CA GLY A 350 23.94 21.53 19.32
C GLY A 350 24.96 20.93 20.29
N THR A 351 25.67 19.86 19.90
CA THR A 351 26.66 19.17 20.76
C THR A 351 28.10 19.48 20.39
N ALA A 352 28.39 19.72 19.10
CA ALA A 352 29.73 20.07 18.66
C ALA A 352 30.11 21.52 19.03
N SER A 353 31.30 21.69 19.63
CA SER A 353 31.85 23.01 19.92
C SER A 353 32.16 23.78 18.63
N ASP A 354 32.07 25.12 18.68
CA ASP A 354 32.23 25.98 17.51
C ASP A 354 33.56 25.76 16.77
N GLN A 355 34.62 25.38 17.49
CA GLN A 355 35.97 25.16 16.94
C GLN A 355 36.10 23.91 16.06
N VAL A 356 35.29 22.87 16.30
CA VAL A 356 35.35 21.60 15.54
C VAL A 356 34.07 21.28 14.78
N ARG A 357 32.99 22.05 14.97
CA ARG A 357 31.69 21.82 14.32
C ARG A 357 31.79 21.65 12.81
N GLY A 358 32.51 22.54 12.12
CA GLY A 358 32.70 22.45 10.67
C GLY A 358 33.42 21.15 10.23
N ARG A 359 34.38 20.68 11.03
CA ARG A 359 35.14 19.44 10.77
C ARG A 359 34.28 18.20 10.99
N VAL A 360 33.42 18.22 12.02
CA VAL A 360 32.45 17.16 12.29
C VAL A 360 31.43 17.05 11.15
N PHE A 361 30.91 18.17 10.65
CA PHE A 361 30.00 18.15 9.49
C PHE A 361 30.69 17.69 8.19
N ALA A 362 31.99 17.96 8.01
CA ALA A 362 32.74 17.42 6.88
C ALA A 362 32.86 15.88 6.93
N VAL A 363 33.16 15.32 8.11
CA VAL A 363 33.19 13.86 8.33
C VAL A 363 31.80 13.25 8.12
N TYR A 364 30.76 13.94 8.58
CA TYR A 364 29.37 13.53 8.38
C TYR A 364 29.03 13.45 6.87
N ASP A 365 29.34 14.46 6.08
CA ASP A 365 29.08 14.45 4.63
C ASP A 365 29.83 13.32 3.91
N VAL A 366 31.06 13.00 4.32
CA VAL A 366 31.80 11.84 3.79
C VAL A 366 31.09 10.54 4.14
N LEU A 367 30.75 10.34 5.41
CA LEU A 367 30.08 9.13 5.89
C LEU A 367 28.71 8.93 5.20
N TYR A 368 27.96 10.02 5.01
CA TYR A 368 26.68 10.04 4.31
C TYR A 368 26.79 9.50 2.88
N ASN A 369 27.78 9.95 2.12
CA ASN A 369 27.94 9.57 0.71
C ASN A 369 28.53 8.15 0.58
N VAL A 370 29.52 7.82 1.41
CA VAL A 370 30.14 6.49 1.43
C VAL A 370 29.12 5.41 1.77
N ALA A 371 28.24 5.64 2.76
CA ALA A 371 27.21 4.69 3.15
C ALA A 371 26.26 4.31 2.01
N PHE A 372 25.95 5.24 1.11
CA PHE A 372 25.09 4.97 -0.03
C PHE A 372 25.78 4.13 -1.11
N VAL A 373 27.08 4.37 -1.34
CA VAL A 373 27.90 3.62 -2.32
C VAL A 373 28.18 2.20 -1.82
N THR A 374 28.51 2.03 -0.53
CA THR A 374 28.75 0.70 0.06
C THR A 374 27.53 -0.19 -0.02
N ALA A 375 26.32 0.37 -0.01
CA ALA A 375 25.08 -0.39 -0.21
C ALA A 375 25.04 -1.11 -1.57
N GLY A 376 25.46 -0.43 -2.64
CA GLY A 376 25.53 -1.03 -3.98
C GLY A 376 26.57 -2.14 -4.06
N LEU A 377 27.74 -1.94 -3.45
CA LEU A 377 28.81 -2.96 -3.40
C LEU A 377 28.41 -4.18 -2.57
N ALA A 378 27.74 -3.97 -1.43
CA ALA A 378 27.28 -5.05 -0.56
C ALA A 378 26.24 -5.96 -1.24
N LEU A 379 25.47 -5.44 -2.21
CA LEU A 379 24.48 -6.21 -2.96
C LEU A 379 25.08 -7.03 -4.12
N VAL A 380 26.29 -6.72 -4.57
CA VAL A 380 26.96 -7.46 -5.66
C VAL A 380 27.00 -8.98 -5.42
N PRO A 381 27.51 -9.49 -4.28
CA PRO A 381 27.55 -10.93 -4.04
C PRO A 381 26.18 -11.54 -3.71
N LEU A 382 25.21 -10.72 -3.30
CA LEU A 382 23.90 -11.17 -2.83
C LEU A 382 22.85 -11.27 -3.95
N TRP A 383 23.06 -10.56 -5.06
CA TRP A 383 22.12 -10.50 -6.18
C TRP A 383 22.08 -11.78 -7.01
N ARG A 384 20.89 -12.38 -7.14
CA ARG A 384 20.55 -13.44 -8.09
C ARG A 384 19.11 -13.26 -8.56
N ILE A 385 18.82 -13.56 -9.82
CA ILE A 385 17.45 -13.53 -10.37
C ILE A 385 16.56 -14.48 -9.55
N GLY A 386 15.37 -14.04 -9.14
CA GLY A 386 14.44 -14.82 -8.31
C GLY A 386 14.65 -14.68 -6.78
N ARG A 387 15.71 -13.99 -6.33
CA ARG A 387 15.97 -13.73 -4.89
C ARG A 387 15.49 -12.35 -4.41
N GLU A 388 14.71 -11.63 -5.20
CA GLU A 388 14.21 -10.31 -4.86
C GLU A 388 13.49 -10.26 -3.51
N ARG A 389 12.64 -11.25 -3.22
CA ARG A 389 11.88 -11.33 -1.95
C ARG A 389 12.81 -11.43 -0.75
N TRP A 390 13.80 -12.32 -0.86
CA TRP A 390 14.81 -12.53 0.17
C TRP A 390 15.64 -11.27 0.44
N LEU A 391 16.04 -10.55 -0.61
CA LEU A 391 16.79 -9.30 -0.46
C LEU A 391 15.97 -8.21 0.21
N LEU A 392 14.67 -8.11 -0.10
CA LEU A 392 13.77 -7.14 0.54
C LEU A 392 13.54 -7.47 2.02
N TRP A 393 13.37 -8.75 2.36
CA TRP A 393 13.29 -9.17 3.76
C TRP A 393 14.61 -8.97 4.52
N LEU A 394 15.77 -9.16 3.86
CA LEU A 394 17.07 -8.85 4.45
C LEU A 394 17.20 -7.35 4.75
N ILE A 395 16.77 -6.49 3.83
CA ILE A 395 16.72 -5.03 4.03
C ILE A 395 15.76 -4.68 5.18
N ALA A 396 14.58 -5.33 5.25
CA ALA A 396 13.62 -5.14 6.33
C ALA A 396 14.21 -5.53 7.69
N ALA A 397 14.89 -6.69 7.77
CA ALA A 397 15.61 -7.13 8.95
C ALA A 397 16.71 -6.14 9.34
N GLY A 398 17.45 -5.60 8.36
CA GLY A 398 18.42 -4.53 8.57
C GLY A 398 17.81 -3.26 9.19
N PHE A 399 16.63 -2.84 8.73
CA PHE A 399 15.92 -1.72 9.34
C PHE A 399 15.45 -2.03 10.78
N VAL A 400 14.92 -3.23 11.04
CA VAL A 400 14.52 -3.65 12.39
C VAL A 400 15.71 -3.70 13.34
N LEU A 401 16.84 -4.24 12.88
CA LEU A 401 18.09 -4.26 13.62
C LEU A 401 18.59 -2.83 13.91
N GLY A 402 18.54 -1.94 12.91
CA GLY A 402 18.86 -0.53 13.09
C GLY A 402 17.98 0.15 14.13
N TRP A 403 16.66 -0.08 14.10
CA TRP A 403 15.73 0.40 15.12
C TRP A 403 16.12 -0.07 16.53
N TRP A 404 16.42 -1.36 16.69
CA TRP A 404 16.76 -1.97 17.97
C TRP A 404 18.11 -1.46 18.50
N VAL A 405 19.17 -1.51 17.69
CA VAL A 405 20.53 -1.10 18.07
C VAL A 405 20.59 0.39 18.37
N VAL A 406 20.09 1.25 17.47
CA VAL A 406 20.08 2.70 17.69
C VAL A 406 19.20 3.06 18.89
N GLY A 407 18.05 2.38 19.05
CA GLY A 407 17.19 2.53 20.22
C GLY A 407 17.91 2.22 21.53
N ALA A 408 18.57 1.07 21.62
CA ALA A 408 19.33 0.65 22.80
C ALA A 408 20.47 1.63 23.14
N LEU A 409 21.25 2.04 22.14
CA LEU A 409 22.38 2.97 22.30
C LEU A 409 21.93 4.37 22.76
N MET A 410 20.83 4.87 22.20
CA MET A 410 20.28 6.19 22.56
C MET A 410 19.52 6.19 23.90
N LEU A 411 18.87 5.08 24.28
CA LEU A 411 18.24 4.91 25.60
C LEU A 411 19.29 4.76 26.71
N GLY A 412 20.39 4.05 26.46
CA GLY A 412 21.53 3.95 27.38
C GLY A 412 22.20 5.30 27.65
N TRP A 413 22.22 6.20 26.66
CA TRP A 413 22.67 7.59 26.83
C TRP A 413 21.74 8.40 27.74
N ARG A 414 20.43 8.19 27.65
CA ARG A 414 19.41 8.90 28.45
C ARG A 414 19.54 8.66 29.95
N TRP A 415 20.12 7.54 30.36
CA TRP A 415 20.38 7.21 31.78
C TRP A 415 21.60 7.93 32.37
N ARG A 416 22.52 8.46 31.55
CA ARG A 416 23.77 9.08 32.04
C ARG A 416 23.72 10.60 32.25
N ARG A 417 22.69 11.33 31.76
CA ARG A 417 22.50 12.78 32.02
C ARG A 417 21.01 13.17 32.10
N PRO A 418 20.41 13.29 33.31
CA PRO A 418 18.95 13.47 33.48
C PRO A 418 18.39 14.87 33.18
N HIS A 419 19.20 15.92 33.01
CA HIS A 419 18.70 17.30 33.24
C HIS A 419 18.29 18.15 32.02
N ALA A 420 18.45 17.70 30.77
CA ALA A 420 18.29 18.63 29.64
C ALA A 420 16.92 18.65 28.90
N VAL A 421 15.94 17.78 29.19
CA VAL A 421 14.74 17.66 28.30
C VAL A 421 13.40 17.74 29.03
N ARG A 422 13.37 18.15 30.30
CA ARG A 422 12.14 18.10 31.14
C ARG A 422 11.14 19.26 30.93
N ARG A 423 11.18 19.99 29.81
CA ARG A 423 10.25 21.12 29.52
C ARG A 423 9.34 20.97 28.29
N LEU A 424 9.10 19.76 27.78
CA LEU A 424 8.11 19.54 26.70
C LEU A 424 7.06 18.45 27.00
N GLY A 425 6.99 17.95 28.24
CA GLY A 425 6.06 16.87 28.64
C GLY A 425 4.62 17.30 28.97
N GLY A 426 4.28 18.59 28.85
CA GLY A 426 2.97 19.13 29.27
C GLY A 426 1.87 19.16 28.21
N ALA A 427 2.16 18.78 26.96
CA ALA A 427 1.19 18.88 25.87
C ALA A 427 1.26 17.66 24.94
N ALA A 428 0.73 16.51 25.38
CA ALA A 428 0.31 15.46 24.47
C ALA A 428 -0.94 15.94 23.69
N GLY A 429 -0.70 16.91 22.79
CA GLY A 429 -1.72 17.63 22.05
C GLY A 429 -2.48 16.70 21.11
N ARG A 430 -3.81 16.85 21.14
CA ARG A 430 -4.79 16.33 20.18
C ARG A 430 -4.15 16.30 18.78
N LEU A 431 -4.12 15.13 18.12
CA LEU A 431 -3.70 15.06 16.71
C LEU A 431 -4.51 16.12 15.94
N GLY A 432 -3.83 17.06 15.28
CA GLY A 432 -4.47 18.06 14.44
C GLY A 432 -5.40 17.37 13.43
N GLY A 433 -6.48 18.05 13.03
CA GLY A 433 -7.56 17.45 12.24
C GLY A 433 -7.05 16.65 11.04
N ALA A 434 -6.18 17.24 10.20
CA ALA A 434 -5.66 16.61 9.00
C ALA A 434 -4.81 15.35 9.26
N ALA A 435 -3.89 15.39 10.25
CA ALA A 435 -3.05 14.25 10.57
C ALA A 435 -3.88 13.08 11.14
N GLY A 436 -4.83 13.36 12.03
CA GLY A 436 -5.72 12.33 12.59
C GLY A 436 -6.60 11.66 11.53
N ARG A 437 -7.05 12.43 10.52
CA ARG A 437 -7.84 11.94 9.38
C ARG A 437 -7.03 11.02 8.46
N LEU A 438 -5.80 11.40 8.11
CA LEU A 438 -4.91 10.56 7.30
C LEU A 438 -4.53 9.27 8.04
N THR A 439 -4.22 9.35 9.34
CA THR A 439 -3.95 8.15 10.14
C THR A 439 -5.16 7.23 10.19
N ALA A 440 -6.39 7.78 10.26
CA ALA A 440 -7.60 6.98 10.23
C ALA A 440 -7.74 6.20 8.91
N LEU A 441 -7.53 6.87 7.77
CA LEU A 441 -7.54 6.25 6.44
C LEU A 441 -6.59 5.03 6.36
N CYS A 442 -5.33 5.21 6.78
CA CYS A 442 -4.36 4.11 6.77
C CYS A 442 -4.69 3.02 7.79
N ALA A 443 -5.12 3.39 8.99
CA ALA A 443 -5.48 2.43 10.05
C ALA A 443 -6.68 1.56 9.65
N GLY A 444 -7.65 2.13 8.94
CA GLY A 444 -8.81 1.39 8.45
C GLY A 444 -8.50 0.46 7.26
N ALA A 445 -7.41 0.68 6.53
CA ALA A 445 -6.97 -0.24 5.48
C ALA A 445 -6.32 -1.52 6.03
N LEU A 446 -5.83 -1.52 7.28
CA LEU A 446 -5.09 -2.65 7.87
C LEU A 446 -5.88 -3.98 7.89
N PRO A 447 -7.17 -4.02 8.28
CA PRO A 447 -7.94 -5.26 8.31
C PRO A 447 -8.12 -5.92 6.93
N ALA A 448 -7.85 -5.21 5.83
CA ALA A 448 -7.91 -5.80 4.49
C ALA A 448 -6.94 -6.98 4.29
N LEU A 449 -5.85 -7.03 5.08
CA LEU A 449 -4.88 -8.14 5.05
C LEU A 449 -5.41 -9.44 5.69
N ALA A 450 -6.58 -9.41 6.34
CA ALA A 450 -7.21 -10.60 6.87
C ALA A 450 -7.97 -11.42 5.79
N PHE A 451 -8.16 -10.85 4.59
CA PHE A 451 -8.90 -11.49 3.50
C PHE A 451 -8.04 -12.48 2.69
N PRO A 452 -8.67 -13.43 1.95
CA PRO A 452 -8.04 -14.61 1.35
C PRO A 452 -6.70 -14.43 0.62
N ALA A 453 -6.47 -13.29 -0.06
CA ALA A 453 -5.19 -13.06 -0.76
C ALA A 453 -3.96 -13.02 0.17
N VAL A 454 -4.13 -12.52 1.41
CA VAL A 454 -3.06 -12.49 2.43
C VAL A 454 -3.36 -13.47 3.56
N SER A 455 -4.65 -13.69 3.86
CA SER A 455 -5.15 -14.73 4.77
C SER A 455 -4.69 -14.64 6.22
N TRP A 456 -4.32 -13.45 6.71
CA TRP A 456 -3.97 -13.24 8.12
C TRP A 456 -5.24 -13.07 8.96
N TRP A 457 -6.05 -14.12 9.08
CA TRP A 457 -7.32 -14.11 9.82
C TRP A 457 -7.19 -13.56 11.25
N TRP A 458 -6.05 -13.83 11.91
CA TRP A 458 -5.75 -13.36 13.27
C TRP A 458 -5.65 -11.83 13.36
N LEU A 459 -5.30 -11.16 12.25
CA LEU A 459 -5.24 -9.71 12.20
C LEU A 459 -6.64 -9.09 12.36
N ALA A 460 -7.72 -9.76 11.96
CA ALA A 460 -9.07 -9.22 12.16
C ALA A 460 -9.41 -9.02 13.64
N TRP A 461 -8.82 -9.82 14.54
CA TRP A 461 -9.02 -9.73 16.00
C TRP A 461 -8.34 -8.51 16.65
N ILE A 462 -7.38 -7.88 15.99
CA ILE A 462 -6.60 -6.74 16.53
C ILE A 462 -6.45 -5.55 15.56
N GLY A 463 -6.77 -5.74 14.29
CA GLY A 463 -6.47 -4.82 13.19
C GLY A 463 -7.34 -3.57 13.15
N VAL A 464 -8.47 -3.58 13.87
CA VAL A 464 -9.36 -2.41 14.01
C VAL A 464 -8.96 -1.56 15.23
N VAL A 465 -8.16 -2.09 16.17
CA VAL A 465 -7.66 -1.36 17.35
C VAL A 465 -7.01 -0.02 16.97
N PRO A 466 -6.11 0.09 15.97
CA PRO A 466 -5.51 1.38 15.60
C PRO A 466 -6.57 2.40 15.17
N LEU A 467 -7.58 1.99 14.39
CA LEU A 467 -8.67 2.85 13.95
C LEU A 467 -9.51 3.33 15.16
N LEU A 468 -9.89 2.42 16.06
CA LEU A 468 -10.60 2.75 17.30
C LEU A 468 -9.82 3.79 18.14
N LEU A 469 -8.50 3.62 18.27
CA LEU A 469 -7.64 4.54 19.01
C LEU A 469 -7.58 5.94 18.37
N VAL A 470 -7.61 6.02 17.04
CA VAL A 470 -7.62 7.29 16.29
C VAL A 470 -8.99 7.99 16.37
N VAL A 471 -10.07 7.22 16.26
CA VAL A 471 -11.46 7.70 16.38
C VAL A 471 -11.73 8.23 17.78
N ARG A 472 -11.37 7.48 18.84
CA ARG A 472 -11.55 7.96 20.24
C ARG A 472 -10.74 9.23 20.54
N ALA A 473 -9.61 9.43 19.86
CA ALA A 473 -8.73 10.57 20.07
C ALA A 473 -9.25 11.82 19.34
N ALA A 474 -10.41 11.75 18.68
CA ALA A 474 -11.05 12.89 18.07
C ALA A 474 -11.52 13.89 19.14
N PRO A 475 -11.36 15.21 18.90
CA PRO A 475 -11.78 16.24 19.82
C PRO A 475 -13.30 16.29 20.05
N THR A 476 -14.09 15.85 19.07
CA THR A 476 -15.57 15.84 19.14
C THR A 476 -16.13 14.54 18.56
N PRO A 477 -17.37 14.16 18.92
CA PRO A 477 -18.04 13.02 18.31
C PRO A 477 -18.20 13.14 16.79
N ARG A 478 -18.41 14.37 16.28
CA ARG A 478 -18.50 14.64 14.83
C ARG A 478 -17.18 14.33 14.12
N GLU A 479 -16.06 14.77 14.68
CA GLU A 479 -14.74 14.44 14.14
C GLU A 479 -14.42 12.95 14.30
N GLY A 480 -14.95 12.28 15.33
CA GLY A 480 -14.90 10.82 15.47
C GLY A 480 -15.61 10.09 14.33
N GLY A 481 -16.82 10.55 13.99
CA GLY A 481 -17.57 10.08 12.81
C GLY A 481 -16.82 10.31 11.50
N LEU A 482 -16.20 11.48 11.30
CA LEU A 482 -15.38 11.78 10.12
C LEU A 482 -14.13 10.89 10.03
N ARG A 483 -13.45 10.62 11.15
CA ARG A 483 -12.30 9.69 11.16
C ARG A 483 -12.73 8.27 10.86
N ALA A 484 -13.87 7.82 11.38
CA ALA A 484 -14.43 6.52 11.02
C ALA A 484 -14.78 6.45 9.54
N TRP A 485 -15.44 7.48 8.99
CA TRP A 485 -15.74 7.56 7.57
C TRP A 485 -14.48 7.38 6.71
N LEU A 486 -13.43 8.17 6.99
CA LEU A 486 -12.18 8.04 6.25
C LEU A 486 -11.49 6.70 6.47
N GLY A 487 -11.52 6.16 7.69
CA GLY A 487 -10.99 4.82 7.96
C GLY A 487 -11.68 3.74 7.16
N LEU A 488 -13.01 3.75 7.12
CA LEU A 488 -13.78 2.77 6.36
C LEU A 488 -13.73 3.01 4.85
N ALA A 489 -13.53 4.25 4.40
CA ALA A 489 -13.15 4.50 3.01
C ALA A 489 -11.80 3.84 2.69
N GLY A 490 -10.83 3.88 3.61
CA GLY A 490 -9.56 3.15 3.48
C GLY A 490 -9.76 1.63 3.44
N TYR A 491 -10.64 1.09 4.30
CA TYR A 491 -11.00 -0.33 4.31
C TYR A 491 -11.59 -0.78 2.96
N VAL A 492 -12.59 -0.07 2.46
CA VAL A 492 -13.27 -0.38 1.19
C VAL A 492 -12.31 -0.23 0.01
N ALA A 493 -11.51 0.84 -0.02
CA ALA A 493 -10.52 1.05 -1.08
C ALA A 493 -9.45 -0.06 -1.11
N ALA A 494 -9.05 -0.57 0.06
CA ALA A 494 -8.08 -1.64 0.16
C ALA A 494 -8.66 -3.02 -0.22
N THR A 495 -9.83 -3.38 0.31
CA THR A 495 -10.46 -4.69 0.04
C THR A 495 -10.98 -4.80 -1.40
N GLN A 496 -11.35 -3.69 -2.01
CA GLN A 496 -11.87 -3.60 -3.39
C GLN A 496 -10.88 -2.93 -4.35
N CYS A 497 -9.58 -2.93 -4.04
CA CYS A 497 -8.55 -2.35 -4.89
C CYS A 497 -8.51 -2.96 -6.30
N TRP A 498 -9.01 -4.19 -6.45
CA TRP A 498 -9.15 -4.90 -7.71
C TRP A 498 -10.17 -4.27 -8.68
N LEU A 499 -11.03 -3.36 -8.22
CA LEU A 499 -11.89 -2.54 -9.08
C LEU A 499 -11.15 -1.38 -9.73
N LEU A 500 -9.91 -1.07 -9.34
CA LEU A 500 -9.19 0.09 -9.87
C LEU A 500 -9.03 0.06 -11.42
N PRO A 501 -8.75 -1.09 -12.08
CA PRO A 501 -8.66 -1.14 -13.55
C PRO A 501 -9.99 -0.90 -14.27
N SER A 502 -11.13 -1.18 -13.64
CA SER A 502 -12.47 -1.05 -14.26
C SER A 502 -13.22 0.22 -13.85
N ALA A 503 -13.09 0.64 -12.58
CA ALA A 503 -13.74 1.82 -12.02
C ALA A 503 -12.85 3.07 -12.02
N GLY A 504 -11.52 2.90 -12.10
CA GLY A 504 -10.57 4.02 -12.09
C GLY A 504 -10.74 4.91 -10.84
N PRO A 505 -10.71 6.25 -10.99
CA PRO A 505 -10.89 7.18 -9.88
C PRO A 505 -12.24 7.06 -9.14
N LEU A 506 -13.27 6.48 -9.76
CA LEU A 506 -14.59 6.29 -9.13
C LEU A 506 -14.52 5.35 -7.92
N LEU A 507 -13.50 4.49 -7.82
CA LEU A 507 -13.24 3.68 -6.63
C LEU A 507 -13.12 4.55 -5.36
N ALA A 508 -12.46 5.71 -5.45
CA ALA A 508 -12.33 6.61 -4.31
C ALA A 508 -13.68 7.21 -3.88
N VAL A 509 -14.56 7.52 -4.85
CA VAL A 509 -15.92 8.01 -4.61
C VAL A 509 -16.77 6.91 -3.97
N MET A 510 -16.75 5.71 -4.53
CA MET A 510 -17.46 4.55 -3.98
C MET A 510 -16.99 4.24 -2.56
N ALA A 511 -15.68 4.21 -2.33
CA ALA A 511 -15.10 3.99 -1.00
C ALA A 511 -15.54 5.08 0.00
N ALA A 512 -15.59 6.34 -0.43
CA ALA A 512 -16.12 7.42 0.39
C ALA A 512 -17.62 7.23 0.68
N VAL A 513 -18.46 6.98 -0.31
CA VAL A 513 -19.92 6.82 -0.10
C VAL A 513 -20.22 5.64 0.83
N VAL A 514 -19.61 4.47 0.57
CA VAL A 514 -19.82 3.28 1.39
C VAL A 514 -19.24 3.48 2.80
N GLY A 515 -18.05 4.07 2.92
CA GLY A 515 -17.43 4.35 4.22
C GLY A 515 -18.27 5.27 5.11
N ALA A 516 -19.12 6.13 4.52
CA ALA A 516 -19.97 7.05 5.26
C ALA A 516 -21.00 6.33 6.15
N LEU A 517 -21.34 5.07 5.84
CA LEU A 517 -22.23 4.24 6.66
C LEU A 517 -21.70 4.03 8.09
N TRP A 518 -20.39 4.17 8.32
CA TRP A 518 -19.76 4.04 9.64
C TRP A 518 -19.61 5.36 10.40
N ILE A 519 -20.17 6.48 9.93
CA ILE A 519 -20.21 7.73 10.68
C ILE A 519 -20.88 7.54 12.06
N PRO A 520 -22.06 6.88 12.19
CA PRO A 520 -22.68 6.63 13.48
C PRO A 520 -21.82 5.76 14.40
N TRP A 521 -21.15 4.75 13.83
CA TRP A 521 -20.21 3.90 14.55
C TRP A 521 -19.03 4.70 15.12
N GLY A 522 -18.43 5.60 14.32
CA GLY A 522 -17.35 6.47 14.77
C GLY A 522 -17.77 7.46 15.84
N TRP A 523 -18.98 8.00 15.71
CA TRP A 523 -19.59 8.87 16.72
C TRP A 523 -19.79 8.14 18.05
N ALA A 524 -20.35 6.93 18.02
CA ALA A 524 -20.59 6.11 19.21
C ALA A 524 -19.27 5.69 19.87
N THR A 525 -18.30 5.26 19.06
CA THR A 525 -16.94 4.92 19.50
C THR A 525 -16.28 6.09 20.20
N GLN A 526 -16.34 7.29 19.61
CA GLN A 526 -15.76 8.48 20.22
C GLN A 526 -16.45 8.79 21.55
N ARG A 527 -17.78 8.73 21.64
CA ARG A 527 -18.49 9.03 22.89
C ARG A 527 -18.25 8.02 24.00
N LEU A 528 -18.19 6.73 23.68
CA LEU A 528 -18.10 5.66 24.67
C LEU A 528 -16.66 5.39 25.11
N LEU A 529 -15.69 5.62 24.23
CA LEU A 529 -14.26 5.37 24.49
C LEU A 529 -13.44 6.63 24.77
N SER A 530 -14.04 7.83 24.73
CA SER A 530 -13.38 9.07 25.17
C SER A 530 -13.57 9.34 26.66
N GLY A 531 -12.56 9.95 27.29
CA GLY A 531 -12.57 10.28 28.72
C GLY A 531 -12.20 9.12 29.63
N GLN A 532 -12.59 9.20 30.90
CA GLN A 532 -12.36 8.13 31.88
C GLN A 532 -13.32 6.96 31.62
N LEU A 533 -12.75 5.76 31.44
CA LEU A 533 -13.47 4.52 31.19
C LEU A 533 -13.93 3.91 32.52
N THR A 534 -15.22 4.04 32.83
CA THR A 534 -15.87 3.31 33.92
C THR A 534 -16.34 1.93 33.44
N THR A 535 -16.52 0.96 34.33
CA THR A 535 -17.03 -0.39 33.98
C THR A 535 -18.35 -0.33 33.20
N ARG A 536 -19.27 0.55 33.61
CA ARG A 536 -20.55 0.75 32.90
C ARG A 536 -20.36 1.28 31.48
N ARG A 537 -19.42 2.20 31.27
CA ARG A 537 -19.11 2.72 29.93
C ARG A 537 -18.43 1.67 29.06
N LEU A 538 -17.55 0.86 29.64
CA LEU A 538 -16.90 -0.25 28.95
C LEU A 538 -17.93 -1.29 28.50
N LEU A 539 -18.84 -1.71 29.37
CA LEU A 539 -19.93 -2.62 29.01
C LEU A 539 -20.81 -2.05 27.89
N ALA A 540 -21.16 -0.76 27.98
CA ALA A 540 -21.90 -0.09 26.91
C ALA A 540 -21.10 -0.05 25.59
N ALA A 541 -19.79 0.18 25.64
CA ALA A 541 -18.94 0.14 24.44
C ALA A 541 -18.89 -1.26 23.81
N LEU A 542 -18.75 -2.31 24.63
CA LEU A 542 -18.71 -3.71 24.18
C LEU A 542 -20.02 -4.19 23.54
N LEU A 543 -21.13 -3.51 23.76
CA LEU A 543 -22.42 -3.81 23.13
C LEU A 543 -22.68 -2.89 21.94
N VAL A 544 -22.57 -1.57 22.12
CA VAL A 544 -22.99 -0.57 21.13
C VAL A 544 -22.02 -0.47 19.95
N VAL A 545 -20.70 -0.54 20.20
CA VAL A 545 -19.69 -0.40 19.14
C VAL A 545 -19.76 -1.55 18.13
N PRO A 546 -19.75 -2.84 18.52
CA PRO A 546 -19.94 -3.93 17.55
C PRO A 546 -21.32 -3.96 16.92
N SER A 547 -22.39 -3.61 17.66
CA SER A 547 -23.73 -3.51 17.08
C SER A 547 -23.80 -2.47 15.96
N ALA A 548 -23.27 -1.27 16.18
CA ALA A 548 -23.26 -0.21 15.17
C ALA A 548 -22.42 -0.58 13.94
N TRP A 549 -21.35 -1.37 14.10
CA TRP A 549 -20.57 -1.89 12.98
C TRP A 549 -21.38 -2.85 12.12
N VAL A 550 -21.99 -3.86 12.75
CA VAL A 550 -22.75 -4.90 12.05
C VAL A 550 -23.97 -4.32 11.36
N LEU A 551 -24.64 -3.30 11.93
CA LEU A 551 -25.72 -2.59 11.23
C LEU A 551 -25.23 -1.84 9.99
N ALA A 552 -24.05 -1.22 10.04
CA ALA A 552 -23.46 -0.58 8.86
C ALA A 552 -23.10 -1.62 7.78
N GLU A 553 -22.58 -2.78 8.17
CA GLU A 553 -22.38 -3.92 7.27
C GLU A 553 -23.71 -4.40 6.66
N ALA A 554 -24.76 -4.55 7.46
CA ALA A 554 -26.07 -4.99 6.99
C ALA A 554 -26.69 -4.02 5.98
N VAL A 555 -26.63 -2.71 6.25
CA VAL A 555 -27.09 -1.68 5.30
C VAL A 555 -26.29 -1.77 4.00
N ARG A 556 -24.95 -1.87 4.08
CA ARG A 556 -24.09 -2.04 2.90
C ARG A 556 -24.40 -3.30 2.10
N SER A 557 -24.87 -4.34 2.77
CA SER A 557 -25.19 -5.64 2.17
C SER A 557 -26.46 -5.63 1.33
N TRP A 558 -27.17 -4.50 1.26
CA TRP A 558 -28.30 -4.36 0.36
C TRP A 558 -27.83 -4.46 -1.11
N GLN A 559 -28.48 -5.32 -1.89
CA GLN A 559 -28.12 -5.59 -3.29
C GLN A 559 -27.86 -4.34 -4.14
N SER A 560 -28.64 -3.27 -3.93
CA SER A 560 -28.54 -2.03 -4.71
C SER A 560 -27.30 -1.20 -4.38
N LEU A 561 -26.67 -1.45 -3.23
CA LEU A 561 -25.46 -0.75 -2.75
C LEU A 561 -24.17 -1.51 -3.07
N GLY A 562 -24.24 -2.57 -3.88
CA GLY A 562 -23.06 -3.38 -4.27
C GLY A 562 -22.85 -4.63 -3.44
N GLY A 563 -23.70 -4.89 -2.44
CA GLY A 563 -23.74 -6.16 -1.70
C GLY A 563 -22.66 -6.36 -0.62
N PRO A 564 -22.73 -7.49 0.09
CA PRO A 564 -21.92 -7.86 1.27
C PRO A 564 -20.44 -8.19 0.98
N TRP A 565 -19.77 -7.51 0.06
CA TRP A 565 -18.39 -7.86 -0.28
C TRP A 565 -17.40 -7.59 0.86
N ALA A 566 -16.56 -8.54 1.27
CA ALA A 566 -15.57 -8.35 2.33
C ALA A 566 -16.16 -7.88 3.68
N LEU A 567 -17.20 -8.57 4.16
CA LEU A 567 -17.65 -8.47 5.56
C LEU A 567 -16.50 -8.87 6.49
N LEU A 568 -16.32 -8.17 7.62
CA LEU A 568 -15.19 -8.44 8.50
C LEU A 568 -15.21 -9.89 9.03
N GLY A 569 -16.39 -10.44 9.32
CA GLY A 569 -16.58 -11.83 9.72
C GLY A 569 -16.10 -12.85 8.68
N ALA A 570 -16.25 -12.55 7.38
CA ALA A 570 -15.80 -13.43 6.29
C ALA A 570 -14.26 -13.58 6.24
N SER A 571 -13.51 -12.68 6.90
CA SER A 571 -12.05 -12.85 7.06
C SER A 571 -11.65 -14.14 7.79
N GLN A 572 -12.58 -14.79 8.49
CA GLN A 572 -12.33 -16.04 9.23
C GLN A 572 -12.52 -17.30 8.36
N TRP A 573 -12.76 -17.16 7.05
CA TRP A 573 -13.02 -18.27 6.12
C TRP A 573 -12.07 -19.47 6.24
N ASN A 574 -10.78 -19.22 6.50
CA ASN A 574 -9.73 -20.26 6.60
C ASN A 574 -9.47 -20.76 8.02
N GLN A 575 -10.29 -20.37 9.00
CA GLN A 575 -10.15 -20.77 10.39
C GLN A 575 -11.48 -21.31 10.94
N PRO A 576 -11.78 -22.61 10.73
CA PRO A 576 -13.04 -23.23 11.16
C PRO A 576 -13.38 -22.99 12.64
N ALA A 577 -12.39 -22.98 13.51
CA ALA A 577 -12.58 -22.80 14.96
C ALA A 577 -13.19 -21.43 15.34
N THR A 578 -12.88 -20.36 14.62
CA THR A 578 -13.49 -19.04 14.88
C THR A 578 -14.72 -18.83 14.00
N LEU A 579 -14.68 -19.34 12.76
CA LEU A 579 -15.78 -19.24 11.79
C LEU A 579 -17.04 -19.96 12.25
N VAL A 580 -16.92 -21.05 13.03
CA VAL A 580 -18.08 -21.80 13.55
C VAL A 580 -19.09 -20.94 14.31
N SER A 581 -18.68 -19.78 14.84
CA SER A 581 -19.63 -18.82 15.43
C SER A 581 -20.68 -18.31 14.42
N ALA A 582 -20.42 -18.37 13.12
CA ALA A 582 -21.38 -18.06 12.07
C ALA A 582 -22.58 -19.02 12.05
N SER A 583 -22.42 -20.27 12.51
CA SER A 583 -23.56 -21.19 12.68
C SER A 583 -24.55 -20.74 13.77
N LEU A 584 -24.14 -19.85 14.68
CA LEU A 584 -25.00 -19.35 15.75
C LEU A 584 -25.85 -18.16 15.29
N GLY A 585 -25.27 -17.24 14.53
CA GLY A 585 -25.92 -15.97 14.19
C GLY A 585 -25.50 -15.36 12.85
N GLY A 586 -25.04 -16.20 11.93
CA GLY A 586 -24.50 -15.78 10.64
C GLY A 586 -23.13 -15.14 10.75
N VAL A 587 -22.57 -14.73 9.62
CA VAL A 587 -21.36 -13.91 9.51
C VAL A 587 -21.43 -12.64 10.38
N TRP A 588 -22.65 -12.15 10.65
CA TRP A 588 -22.94 -11.04 11.55
C TRP A 588 -22.42 -11.25 12.96
N LEU A 589 -22.59 -12.45 13.54
CA LEU A 589 -22.08 -12.75 14.87
C LEU A 589 -20.55 -12.75 14.86
N THR A 590 -19.94 -13.31 13.83
CA THR A 590 -18.49 -13.32 13.67
C THR A 590 -17.93 -11.89 13.60
N SER A 591 -18.53 -11.02 12.76
CA SER A 591 -18.20 -9.58 12.73
C SER A 591 -18.39 -8.90 14.09
N PHE A 592 -19.48 -9.21 14.80
CA PHE A 592 -19.75 -8.66 16.13
C PHE A 592 -18.63 -9.02 17.11
N LEU A 593 -18.24 -10.30 17.19
CA LEU A 593 -17.21 -10.79 18.10
C LEU A 593 -15.84 -10.17 17.81
N LEU A 594 -15.49 -10.03 16.52
CA LEU A 594 -14.26 -9.38 16.08
C LEU A 594 -14.21 -7.93 16.56
N ILE A 595 -15.27 -7.15 16.35
CA ILE A 595 -15.31 -5.75 16.77
C ILE A 595 -15.40 -5.62 18.29
N ALA A 596 -16.10 -6.52 18.98
CA ALA A 596 -16.15 -6.56 20.44
C ALA A 596 -14.76 -6.79 21.04
N ALA A 597 -13.99 -7.75 20.51
CA ALA A 597 -12.61 -8.01 20.93
C ALA A 597 -11.70 -6.80 20.67
N ASN A 598 -11.76 -6.20 19.48
CA ASN A 598 -11.00 -4.99 19.16
C ASN A 598 -11.37 -3.82 20.10
N THR A 599 -12.65 -3.66 20.44
CA THR A 599 -13.15 -2.64 21.38
C THR A 599 -12.60 -2.87 22.79
N ALA A 600 -12.61 -4.12 23.25
CA ALA A 600 -12.08 -4.52 24.53
C ALA A 600 -10.57 -4.26 24.64
N ILE A 601 -9.80 -4.62 23.61
CA ILE A 601 -8.35 -4.38 23.54
C ILE A 601 -8.04 -2.87 23.50
N ALA A 602 -8.77 -2.10 22.69
CA ALA A 602 -8.61 -0.65 22.63
C ALA A 602 -8.90 0.02 23.99
N ALA A 603 -9.87 -0.48 24.74
CA ALA A 603 -10.15 -0.03 26.10
C ALA A 603 -9.05 -0.42 27.10
N ALA A 604 -8.53 -1.66 27.04
CA ALA A 604 -7.46 -2.14 27.90
C ALA A 604 -6.19 -1.28 27.81
N ILE A 605 -5.84 -0.80 26.61
CA ILE A 605 -4.70 0.11 26.39
C ILE A 605 -4.84 1.45 27.13
N ARG A 606 -6.08 1.86 27.47
CA ARG A 606 -6.38 3.20 28.01
C ARG A 606 -6.88 3.22 29.44
N CYS A 607 -7.40 2.11 29.96
CA CYS A 607 -7.78 2.02 31.36
C CYS A 607 -6.58 2.30 32.28
N PRO A 608 -6.70 3.18 33.30
CA PRO A 608 -5.62 3.44 34.23
C PRO A 608 -5.47 2.34 35.30
N GLY A 609 -6.56 1.68 35.70
CA GLY A 609 -6.55 0.64 36.74
C GLY A 609 -6.37 -0.78 36.19
N ILE A 610 -5.58 -1.61 36.89
CA ILE A 610 -5.27 -2.98 36.49
C ILE A 610 -6.53 -3.86 36.38
N SER A 611 -7.49 -3.74 37.32
CA SER A 611 -8.71 -4.55 37.31
C SER A 611 -9.57 -4.29 36.06
N ALA A 612 -9.70 -3.02 35.64
CA ALA A 612 -10.42 -2.67 34.43
C ALA A 612 -9.69 -3.13 33.15
N ARG A 613 -8.35 -3.19 33.17
CA ARG A 613 -7.56 -3.78 32.07
C ARG A 613 -7.76 -5.28 31.98
N LEU A 614 -7.66 -6.00 33.10
CA LEU A 614 -7.86 -7.45 33.15
C LEU A 614 -9.28 -7.82 32.75
N PHE A 615 -10.29 -7.07 33.20
CA PHE A 615 -11.67 -7.26 32.76
C PHE A 615 -11.81 -7.08 31.25
N ALA A 616 -11.27 -6.00 30.68
CA ALA A 616 -11.32 -5.76 29.23
C ALA A 616 -10.59 -6.86 28.44
N LEU A 617 -9.41 -7.29 28.88
CA LEU A 617 -8.69 -8.40 28.26
C LEU A 617 -9.46 -9.73 28.39
N GLY A 618 -10.08 -9.98 29.55
CA GLY A 618 -10.96 -11.13 29.75
C GLY A 618 -12.14 -11.13 28.79
N MET A 619 -12.77 -9.99 28.53
CA MET A 619 -13.83 -9.87 27.52
C MET A 619 -13.30 -10.10 26.10
N ALA A 620 -12.10 -9.62 25.78
CA ALA A 620 -11.47 -9.92 24.49
C ALA A 620 -11.26 -11.44 24.30
N LEU A 621 -10.78 -12.12 25.35
CA LEU A 621 -10.60 -13.57 25.35
C LEU A 621 -11.92 -14.33 25.25
N VAL A 622 -12.98 -13.88 25.94
CA VAL A 622 -14.32 -14.47 25.82
C VAL A 622 -14.85 -14.35 24.39
N CYS A 623 -14.71 -13.18 23.76
CA CYS A 623 -15.14 -12.99 22.37
C CYS A 623 -14.35 -13.88 21.40
N ALA A 624 -13.03 -13.99 21.58
CA ALA A 624 -12.19 -14.85 20.74
C ALA A 624 -12.41 -16.35 21.00
N GLY A 625 -12.76 -16.72 22.24
CA GLY A 625 -12.98 -18.09 22.67
C GLY A 625 -14.36 -18.65 22.37
N LEU A 626 -15.36 -17.82 22.05
CA LEU A 626 -16.74 -18.28 21.83
C LEU A 626 -16.86 -19.27 20.66
N GLY A 627 -16.20 -19.00 19.54
CA GLY A 627 -16.14 -19.92 18.41
C GLY A 627 -15.50 -21.26 18.79
N PRO A 628 -14.24 -21.27 19.27
CA PRO A 628 -13.57 -22.50 19.70
C PRO A 628 -14.34 -23.28 20.76
N ALA A 629 -14.92 -22.60 21.76
CA ALA A 629 -15.76 -23.25 22.77
C ALA A 629 -17.00 -23.89 22.14
N TRP A 630 -17.66 -23.20 21.20
CA TRP A 630 -18.79 -23.75 20.46
C TRP A 630 -18.38 -24.95 19.58
N LEU A 631 -17.19 -24.93 18.98
CA LEU A 631 -16.65 -26.07 18.24
C LEU A 631 -16.49 -27.30 19.14
N LEU A 632 -15.93 -27.11 20.35
CA LEU A 632 -15.70 -28.19 21.31
C LEU A 632 -17.00 -28.79 21.87
N LEU A 633 -18.09 -28.03 21.89
CA LEU A 633 -19.40 -28.48 22.33
C LEU A 633 -20.18 -29.23 21.24
N ARG A 634 -19.72 -29.20 19.99
CA ARG A 634 -20.38 -29.90 18.88
C ARG A 634 -20.01 -31.38 18.88
N PRO A 635 -20.94 -32.26 18.49
CA PRO A 635 -20.58 -33.63 18.19
C PRO A 635 -19.52 -33.65 17.07
N PRO A 636 -18.54 -34.58 17.14
CA PRO A 636 -17.58 -34.75 16.06
C PRO A 636 -18.32 -35.16 14.77
N PRO A 637 -17.76 -34.83 13.60
CA PRO A 637 -18.35 -35.21 12.33
C PRO A 637 -18.53 -36.73 12.26
N SER A 638 -19.74 -37.18 11.95
CA SER A 638 -20.07 -38.59 11.80
C SER A 638 -19.77 -39.04 10.36
N PRO A 639 -19.24 -40.26 10.15
CA PRO A 639 -19.05 -40.78 8.80
C PRO A 639 -20.42 -40.93 8.11
N GLY A 640 -20.72 -40.02 7.18
CA GLY A 640 -21.93 -39.99 6.37
C GLY A 640 -21.68 -40.37 4.92
N PRO A 641 -22.73 -40.43 4.09
CA PRO A 641 -22.58 -40.64 2.66
C PRO A 641 -21.72 -39.53 2.04
N THR A 642 -20.83 -39.90 1.12
CA THR A 642 -19.98 -38.98 0.37
C THR A 642 -20.43 -38.94 -1.08
N VAL A 643 -20.44 -37.76 -1.67
CA VAL A 643 -20.71 -37.56 -3.09
C VAL A 643 -19.47 -37.07 -3.83
N ARG A 644 -19.22 -37.59 -5.03
CA ARG A 644 -18.05 -37.26 -5.84
C ARG A 644 -18.40 -36.16 -6.83
N VAL A 645 -17.90 -34.96 -6.59
CA VAL A 645 -18.20 -33.79 -7.43
C VAL A 645 -16.99 -33.39 -8.25
N ALA A 646 -17.15 -33.29 -9.57
CA ALA A 646 -16.10 -32.82 -10.47
C ALA A 646 -16.27 -31.32 -10.77
N LEU A 647 -15.27 -30.51 -10.40
CA LEU A 647 -15.22 -29.07 -10.68
C LEU A 647 -14.42 -28.82 -11.96
N VAL A 648 -15.09 -28.39 -13.03
CA VAL A 648 -14.48 -28.18 -14.35
C VAL A 648 -14.04 -26.72 -14.50
N GLN A 649 -12.74 -26.52 -14.74
CA GLN A 649 -12.10 -25.21 -14.84
C GLN A 649 -11.28 -25.08 -16.14
N PRO A 650 -11.89 -24.60 -17.25
CA PRO A 650 -11.22 -24.45 -18.54
C PRO A 650 -10.27 -23.24 -18.60
N GLY A 651 -10.44 -22.24 -17.74
CA GLY A 651 -9.60 -21.04 -17.67
C GLY A 651 -10.19 -19.77 -18.29
N ASP A 652 -9.36 -18.73 -18.34
CA ASP A 652 -9.71 -17.45 -18.96
C ASP A 652 -9.66 -17.56 -20.49
N ILE A 653 -10.82 -17.84 -21.09
CA ILE A 653 -11.02 -17.93 -22.54
C ILE A 653 -12.13 -16.95 -22.92
N THR A 654 -11.86 -16.03 -23.85
CA THR A 654 -12.81 -14.97 -24.20
C THR A 654 -13.96 -15.48 -25.08
N ASP A 655 -13.67 -16.32 -26.06
CA ASP A 655 -14.67 -16.84 -26.99
C ASP A 655 -15.58 -17.87 -26.31
N SER A 656 -16.90 -17.74 -26.52
CA SER A 656 -17.87 -18.60 -25.84
C SER A 656 -17.90 -20.02 -26.38
N ALA A 657 -17.69 -20.22 -27.69
CA ALA A 657 -17.68 -21.55 -28.28
C ALA A 657 -16.40 -22.30 -27.87
N ALA A 658 -15.26 -21.62 -27.83
CA ALA A 658 -14.00 -22.16 -27.33
C ALA A 658 -14.07 -22.52 -25.84
N ARG A 659 -14.74 -21.70 -25.02
CA ARG A 659 -15.01 -22.03 -23.60
C ARG A 659 -15.83 -23.30 -23.45
N GLN A 660 -16.92 -23.41 -24.22
CA GLN A 660 -17.76 -24.59 -24.23
C GLN A 660 -16.95 -25.82 -24.65
N ALA A 661 -16.26 -25.76 -25.80
CA ALA A 661 -15.45 -26.86 -26.30
C ALA A 661 -14.35 -27.30 -25.31
N ALA A 662 -13.69 -26.36 -24.65
CA ALA A 662 -12.70 -26.66 -23.61
C ALA A 662 -13.34 -27.36 -22.40
N SER A 663 -14.54 -26.93 -22.00
CA SER A 663 -15.29 -27.54 -20.88
C SER A 663 -15.75 -28.96 -21.22
N GLU A 664 -16.22 -29.18 -22.45
CA GLU A 664 -16.56 -30.51 -22.99
C GLU A 664 -15.33 -31.42 -23.03
N ALA A 665 -14.20 -30.94 -23.56
CA ALA A 665 -12.97 -31.71 -23.64
C ALA A 665 -12.42 -32.11 -22.26
N ILE A 666 -12.43 -31.19 -21.30
CA ILE A 666 -12.03 -31.48 -19.93
C ILE A 666 -12.99 -32.49 -19.30
N THR A 667 -14.31 -32.32 -19.47
CA THR A 667 -15.29 -33.24 -18.91
C THR A 667 -15.15 -34.65 -19.50
N ALA A 668 -14.81 -34.79 -20.78
CA ALA A 668 -14.59 -36.09 -21.41
C ALA A 668 -13.46 -36.90 -20.75
N THR A 669 -12.46 -36.21 -20.14
CA THR A 669 -11.37 -36.87 -19.38
C THR A 669 -11.84 -37.52 -18.07
N LEU A 670 -13.07 -37.23 -17.62
CA LEU A 670 -13.69 -37.84 -16.44
C LEU A 670 -14.34 -39.19 -16.74
N ALA A 671 -14.38 -39.63 -18.00
CA ALA A 671 -14.88 -40.96 -18.36
C ALA A 671 -14.13 -42.05 -17.56
N GLY A 672 -14.88 -42.97 -16.96
CA GLY A 672 -14.34 -44.02 -16.10
C GLY A 672 -13.98 -43.57 -14.67
N GLN A 673 -13.92 -42.27 -14.38
CA GLN A 673 -13.69 -41.76 -13.02
C GLN A 673 -14.96 -41.79 -12.16
N ARG A 674 -16.15 -41.93 -12.78
CA ARG A 674 -17.48 -42.02 -12.13
C ARG A 674 -17.73 -40.96 -11.04
N PRO A 675 -17.68 -39.65 -11.38
CA PRO A 675 -18.25 -38.63 -10.50
C PRO A 675 -19.78 -38.78 -10.43
N ASP A 676 -20.41 -38.32 -9.36
CA ASP A 676 -21.87 -38.28 -9.22
C ASP A 676 -22.47 -37.00 -9.83
N LEU A 677 -21.69 -35.91 -9.83
CA LEU A 677 -22.06 -34.60 -10.38
C LEU A 677 -20.85 -33.95 -11.04
N VAL A 678 -21.04 -33.37 -12.23
CA VAL A 678 -20.04 -32.51 -12.88
C VAL A 678 -20.56 -31.07 -12.91
N VAL A 679 -19.74 -30.13 -12.46
CA VAL A 679 -20.12 -28.72 -12.35
C VAL A 679 -19.21 -27.85 -13.22
N TRP A 680 -19.81 -27.05 -14.10
CA TRP A 680 -19.09 -26.06 -14.90
C TRP A 680 -19.22 -24.65 -14.29
N GLY A 681 -18.25 -23.79 -14.60
CA GLY A 681 -18.28 -22.38 -14.19
C GLY A 681 -19.36 -21.54 -14.89
N GLU A 682 -19.55 -20.31 -14.40
CA GLU A 682 -20.54 -19.34 -14.94
C GLU A 682 -20.25 -18.95 -16.39
N SER A 683 -21.33 -18.75 -17.17
CA SER A 683 -21.28 -18.36 -18.58
C SER A 683 -20.41 -19.31 -19.41
N SER A 684 -20.44 -20.62 -19.12
CA SER A 684 -19.71 -21.65 -19.86
C SER A 684 -20.32 -21.92 -21.23
N ILE A 685 -21.61 -21.65 -21.40
CA ILE A 685 -22.36 -21.75 -22.67
C ILE A 685 -23.00 -20.39 -22.99
N GLY A 686 -22.78 -19.89 -24.20
CA GLY A 686 -23.24 -18.55 -24.64
C GLY A 686 -24.47 -18.58 -25.56
N ILE A 687 -25.06 -19.76 -25.77
CA ILE A 687 -26.24 -19.98 -26.62
C ILE A 687 -27.31 -20.73 -25.84
N ASP A 688 -28.57 -20.46 -26.17
CA ASP A 688 -29.70 -21.08 -25.49
C ASP A 688 -29.87 -22.55 -25.94
N LEU A 689 -30.05 -23.43 -24.96
CA LEU A 689 -30.11 -24.88 -25.21
C LEU A 689 -31.42 -25.34 -25.86
N ALA A 690 -32.52 -24.61 -25.66
CA ALA A 690 -33.82 -24.97 -26.24
C ALA A 690 -33.85 -24.70 -27.75
N SER A 691 -33.19 -23.62 -28.18
CA SER A 691 -33.04 -23.26 -29.61
C SER A 691 -31.92 -24.01 -30.34
N HIS A 692 -31.03 -24.71 -29.61
CA HIS A 692 -29.87 -25.41 -30.19
C HIS A 692 -29.83 -26.90 -29.76
N PRO A 693 -30.72 -27.76 -30.29
CA PRO A 693 -30.83 -29.15 -29.87
C PRO A 693 -29.56 -29.99 -30.10
N ALA A 694 -28.72 -29.62 -31.07
CA ALA A 694 -27.45 -30.29 -31.32
C ALA A 694 -26.47 -30.14 -30.13
N VAL A 695 -26.46 -28.98 -29.48
CA VAL A 695 -25.61 -28.69 -28.31
C VAL A 695 -26.12 -29.49 -27.11
N LEU A 696 -27.43 -29.48 -26.88
CA LEU A 696 -28.05 -30.30 -25.83
C LEU A 696 -27.77 -31.80 -26.06
N ALA A 697 -27.84 -32.29 -27.29
CA ALA A 697 -27.49 -33.67 -27.62
C ALA A 697 -26.01 -34.00 -27.33
N GLY A 698 -25.10 -33.05 -27.54
CA GLY A 698 -23.69 -33.17 -27.13
C GLY A 698 -23.53 -33.34 -25.63
N LEU A 699 -24.18 -32.47 -24.85
CA LEU A 699 -24.14 -32.53 -23.38
C LEU A 699 -24.77 -33.80 -22.82
N ARG A 700 -25.86 -34.29 -23.42
CA ARG A 700 -26.48 -35.58 -23.08
C ARG A 700 -25.53 -36.76 -23.29
N ARG A 701 -24.81 -36.79 -24.43
CA ARG A 701 -23.79 -37.82 -24.69
C ARG A 701 -22.66 -37.74 -23.66
N LEU A 702 -22.23 -36.54 -23.33
CA LEU A 702 -21.17 -36.31 -22.36
C LEU A 702 -21.58 -36.78 -20.95
N SER A 703 -22.81 -36.49 -20.52
CA SER A 703 -23.41 -37.02 -19.28
C SER A 703 -23.44 -38.56 -19.28
N ALA A 704 -23.87 -39.17 -20.38
CA ALA A 704 -23.89 -40.63 -20.50
C ALA A 704 -22.48 -41.25 -20.48
N GLN A 705 -21.47 -40.57 -21.05
CA GLN A 705 -20.07 -41.04 -21.07
C GLN A 705 -19.39 -40.95 -19.70
N THR A 706 -19.65 -39.89 -18.93
CA THR A 706 -19.10 -39.73 -17.58
C THR A 706 -19.87 -40.55 -16.55
N GLY A 707 -21.13 -40.90 -16.84
CA GLY A 707 -22.04 -41.55 -15.92
C GLY A 707 -22.61 -40.62 -14.85
N ALA A 708 -22.58 -39.30 -15.11
CA ALA A 708 -22.92 -38.26 -14.15
C ALA A 708 -23.85 -37.19 -14.77
N ASP A 709 -24.70 -36.59 -13.96
CA ASP A 709 -25.45 -35.39 -14.37
C ASP A 709 -24.50 -34.18 -14.47
N LEU A 710 -24.74 -33.30 -15.44
CA LEU A 710 -23.93 -32.11 -15.69
C LEU A 710 -24.71 -30.85 -15.29
N LEU A 711 -24.18 -30.09 -14.33
CA LEU A 711 -24.66 -28.75 -14.02
C LEU A 711 -23.86 -27.72 -14.82
N VAL A 712 -24.42 -27.27 -15.93
CA VAL A 712 -23.82 -26.28 -16.84
C VAL A 712 -24.40 -24.90 -16.63
N ASN A 713 -23.69 -23.85 -17.05
CA ASN A 713 -24.17 -22.47 -16.91
C ASN A 713 -24.36 -21.80 -18.27
N VAL A 714 -25.57 -21.33 -18.52
CA VAL A 714 -26.00 -20.70 -19.78
C VAL A 714 -26.19 -19.19 -19.57
N ASP A 715 -25.51 -18.38 -20.38
CA ASP A 715 -25.66 -16.92 -20.45
C ASP A 715 -26.07 -16.54 -21.87
N ALA A 716 -27.38 -16.57 -22.13
CA ALA A 716 -27.93 -16.44 -23.47
C ALA A 716 -29.30 -15.73 -23.47
N PRO A 717 -29.71 -15.15 -24.62
CA PRO A 717 -31.07 -14.71 -24.83
C PRO A 717 -32.05 -15.89 -24.79
N ALA A 718 -33.12 -15.77 -24.01
CA ALA A 718 -34.18 -16.77 -23.98
C ALA A 718 -35.11 -16.64 -25.21
N PRO A 719 -35.72 -17.74 -25.70
CA PRO A 719 -36.63 -17.72 -26.86
C PRO A 719 -37.83 -16.76 -26.72
N HIS A 720 -38.30 -16.56 -25.49
CA HIS A 720 -39.43 -15.66 -25.17
C HIS A 720 -38.99 -14.22 -24.82
N GLY A 721 -37.73 -13.87 -25.09
CA GLY A 721 -37.15 -12.55 -24.87
C GLY A 721 -36.46 -12.36 -23.52
N GLY A 722 -35.45 -11.47 -23.51
CA GLY A 722 -34.59 -11.17 -22.35
C GLY A 722 -33.38 -12.10 -22.24
N ILE A 723 -32.32 -11.61 -21.60
CA ILE A 723 -31.07 -12.36 -21.37
C ILE A 723 -31.05 -12.83 -19.92
N TYR A 724 -30.77 -14.12 -19.72
CA TYR A 724 -30.74 -14.74 -18.41
C TYR A 724 -29.42 -15.48 -18.20
N LYS A 725 -28.96 -15.49 -16.95
CA LYS A 725 -27.93 -16.41 -16.48
C LYS A 725 -28.58 -17.56 -15.75
N SER A 726 -28.40 -18.76 -16.26
CA SER A 726 -29.13 -19.94 -15.81
C SER A 726 -28.17 -21.09 -15.51
N ALA A 727 -28.35 -21.73 -14.37
CA ALA A 727 -27.77 -23.03 -14.08
C ALA A 727 -28.74 -24.10 -14.61
N VAL A 728 -28.30 -24.95 -15.52
CA VAL A 728 -29.14 -25.97 -16.16
C VAL A 728 -28.56 -27.34 -15.83
N LEU A 729 -29.36 -28.19 -15.20
CA LEU A 729 -28.98 -29.56 -14.88
C LEU A 729 -29.37 -30.46 -16.06
N ILE A 730 -28.41 -31.22 -16.57
CA ILE A 730 -28.55 -32.05 -17.76
C ILE A 730 -28.15 -33.49 -17.42
N GLY A 731 -29.08 -34.41 -17.63
CA GLY A 731 -28.82 -35.85 -17.57
C GLY A 731 -28.78 -36.49 -18.95
N PRO A 732 -28.64 -37.82 -19.03
CA PRO A 732 -28.56 -38.55 -20.31
C PRO A 732 -29.85 -38.41 -21.16
N ASN A 733 -30.98 -38.18 -20.51
CA ASN A 733 -32.29 -38.06 -21.15
C ASN A 733 -32.67 -36.61 -21.53
N GLY A 734 -31.93 -35.61 -21.07
CA GLY A 734 -32.19 -34.19 -21.35
C GLY A 734 -32.07 -33.29 -20.12
N THR A 735 -32.68 -32.12 -20.20
CA THR A 735 -32.71 -31.15 -19.10
C THR A 735 -33.58 -31.65 -17.95
N LEU A 736 -33.01 -31.72 -16.75
CA LEU A 736 -33.68 -32.15 -15.53
C LEU A 736 -34.25 -30.99 -14.72
N GLY A 737 -33.69 -29.79 -14.89
CA GLY A 737 -34.18 -28.58 -14.24
C GLY A 737 -33.33 -27.36 -14.56
N THR A 738 -33.83 -26.18 -14.17
CA THR A 738 -33.14 -24.91 -14.42
C THR A 738 -33.36 -23.94 -13.29
N TYR A 739 -32.26 -23.37 -12.79
CA TYR A 739 -32.26 -22.22 -11.90
C TYR A 739 -31.84 -20.96 -12.66
N ARG A 740 -32.50 -19.83 -12.41
CA ARG A 740 -32.15 -18.53 -13.01
C ARG A 740 -31.67 -17.58 -11.93
N LYS A 741 -30.52 -16.94 -12.18
CA LYS A 741 -29.89 -15.98 -11.27
C LYS A 741 -30.89 -14.94 -10.77
N HIS A 742 -31.04 -14.83 -9.46
CA HIS A 742 -32.01 -13.95 -8.81
C HIS A 742 -31.39 -12.60 -8.43
N ARG A 743 -30.15 -12.58 -7.90
CA ARG A 743 -29.42 -11.35 -7.57
C ARG A 743 -28.36 -11.02 -8.61
N LEU A 744 -28.62 -9.93 -9.33
CA LEU A 744 -27.75 -9.45 -10.39
C LEU A 744 -26.68 -8.49 -9.86
N VAL A 745 -25.56 -8.43 -10.57
CA VAL A 745 -24.44 -7.52 -10.28
C VAL A 745 -24.78 -6.10 -10.75
N PRO A 746 -24.80 -5.10 -9.85
CA PRO A 746 -24.94 -3.70 -10.24
C PRO A 746 -23.81 -3.25 -11.16
N PHE A 747 -24.14 -2.49 -12.20
CA PHE A 747 -23.28 -2.04 -13.30
C PHE A 747 -22.68 -3.16 -14.17
N GLY A 748 -22.53 -4.39 -13.67
CA GLY A 748 -22.02 -5.54 -14.43
C GLY A 748 -23.07 -6.32 -15.23
N GLU A 749 -24.29 -6.44 -14.72
CA GLU A 749 -25.40 -7.19 -15.35
C GLU A 749 -26.64 -6.33 -15.56
N TYR A 750 -26.79 -5.26 -14.78
CA TYR A 750 -27.80 -4.23 -14.98
C TYR A 750 -27.27 -2.87 -14.53
N VAL A 751 -27.86 -1.77 -15.02
CA VAL A 751 -27.52 -0.41 -14.55
C VAL A 751 -28.59 0.09 -13.59
N PRO A 752 -28.28 0.31 -12.29
CA PRO A 752 -29.21 0.94 -11.35
C PRO A 752 -29.63 2.32 -11.85
N LEU A 753 -30.93 2.65 -11.79
CA LEU A 753 -31.46 3.94 -12.24
C LEU A 753 -30.92 4.36 -13.63
N ARG A 754 -30.93 3.43 -14.60
CA ARG A 754 -30.40 3.63 -15.96
C ARG A 754 -30.75 4.98 -16.61
N PRO A 755 -31.95 5.58 -16.43
CA PRO A 755 -32.23 6.93 -16.95
C PRO A 755 -31.35 8.06 -16.37
N LEU A 756 -30.86 7.91 -15.14
CA LEU A 756 -30.03 8.91 -14.43
C LEU A 756 -28.53 8.58 -14.49
N LEU A 757 -28.18 7.30 -14.46
CA LEU A 757 -26.79 6.82 -14.35
C LEU A 757 -26.25 6.17 -15.63
N GLY A 758 -27.06 6.09 -16.69
CA GLY A 758 -26.70 5.48 -17.97
C GLY A 758 -25.51 6.13 -18.67
N TRP A 759 -25.22 7.41 -18.39
CA TRP A 759 -24.03 8.10 -18.94
C TRP A 759 -22.70 7.48 -18.46
N ILE A 760 -22.69 6.81 -17.30
CA ILE A 760 -21.50 6.15 -16.74
C ILE A 760 -21.05 4.96 -17.60
N THR A 761 -21.97 4.36 -18.37
CA THR A 761 -21.65 3.22 -19.25
C THR A 761 -20.74 3.61 -20.41
N GLN A 762 -20.68 4.89 -20.79
CA GLN A 762 -19.77 5.38 -21.84
C GLN A 762 -18.30 5.38 -21.41
N HIS A 763 -18.04 5.37 -20.10
CA HIS A 763 -16.70 5.49 -19.51
C HIS A 763 -16.28 4.25 -18.71
N THR A 764 -17.09 3.18 -18.70
CA THR A 764 -16.87 1.96 -17.91
C THR A 764 -17.24 0.70 -18.71
N LYS A 765 -16.81 -0.49 -18.26
CA LYS A 765 -17.20 -1.78 -18.85
C LYS A 765 -18.60 -2.25 -18.39
N ALA A 766 -19.55 -1.33 -18.24
CA ALA A 766 -20.88 -1.64 -17.71
C ALA A 766 -21.76 -2.37 -18.75
N ALA A 767 -22.77 -3.12 -18.29
CA ALA A 767 -23.64 -3.91 -19.17
C ALA A 767 -24.39 -3.05 -20.20
N ALA A 768 -24.20 -3.34 -21.49
CA ALA A 768 -24.91 -2.67 -22.58
C ALA A 768 -26.44 -2.88 -22.50
N GLN A 769 -26.87 -4.11 -22.18
CA GLN A 769 -28.27 -4.50 -21.96
C GLN A 769 -28.46 -5.15 -20.59
N ASP A 770 -29.57 -4.85 -19.92
CA ASP A 770 -29.88 -5.39 -18.59
C ASP A 770 -30.32 -6.85 -18.67
N ARG A 771 -29.73 -7.69 -17.81
CA ARG A 771 -30.17 -9.08 -17.62
C ARG A 771 -31.47 -9.11 -16.83
N ARG A 772 -32.28 -10.14 -17.05
CA ARG A 772 -33.52 -10.37 -16.28
C ARG A 772 -33.27 -11.26 -15.07
N ARG A 773 -34.06 -11.04 -14.02
CA ARG A 773 -33.99 -11.77 -12.73
C ARG A 773 -34.80 -13.06 -12.78
N GLY A 774 -34.34 -14.09 -12.09
CA GLY A 774 -35.11 -15.31 -11.79
C GLY A 774 -36.20 -15.08 -10.73
N THR A 775 -37.12 -16.04 -10.63
CA THR A 775 -38.32 -15.98 -9.78
C THR A 775 -38.09 -16.33 -8.32
N GLY A 776 -36.95 -16.94 -7.97
CA GLY A 776 -36.62 -17.31 -6.59
C GLY A 776 -35.62 -18.48 -6.50
N PRO A 777 -35.34 -18.96 -5.28
CA PRO A 777 -34.53 -20.16 -5.04
C PRO A 777 -35.19 -21.43 -5.62
N VAL A 778 -34.38 -22.40 -6.05
CA VAL A 778 -34.84 -23.66 -6.67
C VAL A 778 -33.88 -24.79 -6.33
N VAL A 779 -34.38 -25.89 -5.77
CA VAL A 779 -33.60 -27.11 -5.56
C VAL A 779 -33.67 -27.99 -6.82
N LEU A 780 -32.51 -28.39 -7.34
CA LEU A 780 -32.37 -29.31 -8.48
C LEU A 780 -31.99 -30.71 -7.98
N HIS A 781 -32.42 -31.76 -8.67
CA HIS A 781 -32.14 -33.14 -8.27
C HIS A 781 -31.24 -33.83 -9.30
N ALA A 782 -30.01 -34.17 -8.90
CA ALA A 782 -29.07 -34.98 -9.69
C ALA A 782 -29.10 -36.41 -9.14
N GLY A 783 -29.84 -37.30 -9.81
CA GLY A 783 -30.22 -38.58 -9.21
C GLY A 783 -30.99 -38.38 -7.89
N THR A 784 -30.44 -38.89 -6.78
CA THR A 784 -31.00 -38.71 -5.44
C THR A 784 -30.46 -37.49 -4.69
N LEU A 785 -29.44 -36.81 -5.22
CA LEU A 785 -28.80 -35.66 -4.58
C LEU A 785 -29.60 -34.38 -4.82
N ALA A 786 -30.03 -33.72 -3.74
CA ALA A 786 -30.66 -32.40 -3.81
C ALA A 786 -29.62 -31.28 -3.77
N ILE A 787 -29.60 -30.45 -4.83
CA ILE A 787 -28.61 -29.38 -5.03
C ILE A 787 -29.28 -28.01 -4.94
N GLY A 788 -28.66 -27.10 -4.19
CA GLY A 788 -28.99 -25.66 -4.19
C GLY A 788 -28.02 -24.87 -5.09
N PRO A 789 -28.35 -24.60 -6.36
CA PRO A 789 -27.50 -23.86 -7.28
C PRO A 789 -27.50 -22.35 -6.99
N LEU A 790 -26.31 -21.75 -6.97
CA LEU A 790 -26.12 -20.31 -6.77
C LEU A 790 -25.10 -19.78 -7.77
N ILE A 791 -25.28 -18.56 -8.28
CA ILE A 791 -24.45 -18.03 -9.36
C ILE A 791 -23.68 -16.78 -8.92
N SER A 792 -22.35 -16.91 -8.86
CA SER A 792 -21.40 -15.81 -8.85
C SER A 792 -21.60 -14.86 -7.67
N PHE A 793 -21.97 -13.60 -7.91
CA PHE A 793 -22.27 -12.60 -6.89
C PHE A 793 -23.29 -13.03 -5.81
N GLU A 794 -24.13 -14.03 -6.11
CA GLU A 794 -25.03 -14.64 -5.12
C GLU A 794 -24.30 -15.30 -3.96
N ALA A 795 -23.05 -15.74 -4.18
CA ALA A 795 -22.15 -16.30 -3.17
C ALA A 795 -21.67 -15.30 -2.12
N THR A 796 -22.08 -14.03 -2.20
CA THR A 796 -21.75 -13.05 -1.18
C THR A 796 -22.86 -12.95 -0.12
N PHE A 797 -24.07 -13.44 -0.41
CA PHE A 797 -25.26 -13.18 0.41
C PHE A 797 -25.69 -14.38 1.26
N SER A 798 -25.60 -14.23 2.58
CA SER A 798 -25.95 -15.29 3.56
C SER A 798 -27.41 -15.77 3.54
N ASP A 799 -28.36 -14.98 3.02
CA ASP A 799 -29.78 -15.37 3.05
C ASP A 799 -30.17 -16.32 1.91
N LEU A 800 -29.44 -16.35 0.81
CA LEU A 800 -29.69 -17.26 -0.32
C LEU A 800 -29.40 -18.73 0.01
N PRO A 801 -28.20 -19.12 0.50
CA PRO A 801 -27.94 -20.51 0.87
C PRO A 801 -28.88 -20.99 1.98
N ARG A 802 -29.27 -20.11 2.90
CA ARG A 802 -30.27 -20.42 3.93
C ARG A 802 -31.62 -20.81 3.33
N ARG A 803 -32.06 -20.11 2.28
CA ARG A 803 -33.32 -20.42 1.58
C ARG A 803 -33.24 -21.72 0.80
N GLU A 804 -32.13 -21.99 0.12
CA GLU A 804 -31.94 -23.26 -0.60
C GLU A 804 -31.98 -24.47 0.35
N VAL A 805 -31.30 -24.38 1.49
CA VAL A 805 -31.34 -25.42 2.53
C VAL A 805 -32.74 -25.58 3.14
N GLN A 806 -33.46 -24.48 3.38
CA GLN A 806 -34.86 -24.54 3.86
C GLN A 806 -35.81 -25.21 2.85
N LEU A 807 -35.45 -25.23 1.56
CA LEU A 807 -36.17 -25.96 0.51
C LEU A 807 -35.71 -27.42 0.35
N GLY A 808 -34.71 -27.86 1.12
CA GLY A 808 -34.23 -29.25 1.13
C GLY A 808 -32.95 -29.50 0.35
N ALA A 809 -32.16 -28.47 -0.01
CA ALA A 809 -30.85 -28.68 -0.61
C ALA A 809 -29.88 -29.38 0.36
N GLU A 810 -29.24 -30.47 -0.08
CA GLU A 810 -28.22 -31.21 0.67
C GLU A 810 -26.80 -30.70 0.35
N LEU A 811 -26.57 -30.25 -0.90
CA LEU A 811 -25.31 -29.70 -1.37
C LEU A 811 -25.53 -28.31 -2.00
N LEU A 812 -24.78 -27.31 -1.53
CA LEU A 812 -24.76 -26.00 -2.17
C LEU A 812 -23.74 -25.99 -3.32
N VAL A 813 -24.16 -25.56 -4.51
CA VAL A 813 -23.30 -25.56 -5.71
C VAL A 813 -23.22 -24.15 -6.30
N TYR A 814 -22.04 -23.54 -6.19
CA TYR A 814 -21.77 -22.20 -6.68
C TYR A 814 -21.09 -22.24 -8.05
N GLN A 815 -21.59 -21.48 -9.02
CA GLN A 815 -20.97 -21.32 -10.34
C GLN A 815 -20.51 -19.87 -10.53
N SER A 816 -19.25 -19.64 -10.90
CA SER A 816 -18.73 -18.27 -11.08
C SER A 816 -17.82 -18.09 -12.28
N SER A 817 -17.60 -16.84 -12.68
CA SER A 817 -16.60 -16.44 -13.67
C SER A 817 -15.97 -15.13 -13.21
N THR A 818 -14.64 -15.14 -13.04
CA THR A 818 -13.87 -13.95 -12.64
C THR A 818 -12.89 -13.51 -13.73
N SER A 819 -13.25 -13.75 -15.00
CA SER A 819 -12.43 -13.44 -16.19
C SER A 819 -12.02 -11.96 -16.25
N THR A 820 -12.85 -11.06 -15.72
CA THR A 820 -12.54 -9.62 -15.64
C THR A 820 -11.49 -9.27 -14.57
N PHE A 821 -11.28 -10.14 -13.57
CA PHE A 821 -10.53 -9.85 -12.34
C PHE A 821 -9.34 -10.79 -12.13
N GLN A 822 -8.74 -11.27 -13.23
CA GLN A 822 -7.60 -12.20 -13.21
C GLN A 822 -6.43 -11.68 -12.37
N GLY A 823 -5.86 -12.56 -11.53
CA GLY A 823 -4.69 -12.25 -10.71
C GLY A 823 -4.94 -11.22 -9.61
N SER A 824 -6.21 -10.92 -9.30
CA SER A 824 -6.61 -9.94 -8.30
C SER A 824 -7.19 -10.59 -7.05
N TRP A 825 -7.41 -9.80 -6.00
CA TRP A 825 -7.96 -10.29 -4.74
C TRP A 825 -9.43 -10.72 -4.84
N ALA A 826 -10.14 -10.37 -5.91
CA ALA A 826 -11.54 -10.71 -6.08
C ALA A 826 -11.77 -12.24 -6.17
N GLN A 827 -10.85 -12.96 -6.83
CA GLN A 827 -10.99 -14.39 -7.09
C GLN A 827 -10.94 -15.20 -5.78
N PRO A 828 -9.90 -15.08 -4.95
CA PRO A 828 -9.85 -15.81 -3.68
C PRO A 828 -10.86 -15.24 -2.66
N GLN A 829 -11.24 -13.96 -2.72
CA GLN A 829 -12.30 -13.39 -1.88
C GLN A 829 -13.64 -14.10 -2.09
N LEU A 830 -14.07 -14.25 -3.35
CA LEU A 830 -15.33 -14.92 -3.68
C LEU A 830 -15.31 -16.41 -3.31
N ALA A 831 -14.21 -17.11 -3.59
CA ALA A 831 -14.05 -18.52 -3.22
C ALA A 831 -14.04 -18.74 -1.69
N GLY A 832 -13.50 -17.78 -0.92
CA GLY A 832 -13.52 -17.82 0.54
C GLY A 832 -14.91 -17.68 1.16
N ASP A 833 -15.82 -16.91 0.55
CA ASP A 833 -17.19 -16.72 1.07
C ASP A 833 -17.99 -18.04 1.08
N VAL A 834 -17.64 -19.00 0.21
CA VAL A 834 -18.24 -20.34 0.16
C VAL A 834 -18.06 -21.08 1.49
N ALA A 835 -16.90 -20.94 2.14
CA ALA A 835 -16.63 -21.53 3.45
C ALA A 835 -17.55 -20.95 4.54
N VAL A 836 -17.79 -19.64 4.46
CA VAL A 836 -18.65 -18.92 5.41
C VAL A 836 -20.07 -19.48 5.31
N HIS A 837 -20.60 -19.58 4.09
CA HIS A 837 -21.94 -20.08 3.86
C HIS A 837 -22.11 -21.55 4.26
N ALA A 838 -21.13 -22.41 3.97
CA ALA A 838 -21.14 -23.80 4.40
C ALA A 838 -21.36 -23.93 5.92
N VAL A 839 -20.64 -23.12 6.71
CA VAL A 839 -20.74 -23.09 8.18
C VAL A 839 -22.02 -22.42 8.68
N GLU A 840 -22.46 -21.34 8.03
CA GLU A 840 -23.69 -20.63 8.38
C GLU A 840 -24.90 -21.56 8.32
N VAL A 841 -25.01 -22.36 7.27
CA VAL A 841 -26.14 -23.25 7.05
C VAL A 841 -25.90 -24.70 7.47
N GLY A 842 -24.66 -25.06 7.81
CA GLY A 842 -24.31 -26.42 8.23
C GLY A 842 -24.49 -27.45 7.12
N HIS A 843 -24.15 -27.08 5.89
CA HIS A 843 -24.24 -27.93 4.69
C HIS A 843 -22.93 -27.82 3.89
N PRO A 844 -22.48 -28.90 3.23
CA PRO A 844 -21.33 -28.83 2.35
C PRO A 844 -21.58 -27.89 1.18
N ALA A 845 -20.50 -27.30 0.66
CA ALA A 845 -20.56 -26.38 -0.45
C ALA A 845 -19.40 -26.58 -1.41
N VAL A 846 -19.72 -26.60 -2.71
CA VAL A 846 -18.75 -26.65 -3.80
C VAL A 846 -18.89 -25.45 -4.71
N HIS A 847 -17.79 -24.99 -5.27
CA HIS A 847 -17.74 -23.81 -6.10
C HIS A 847 -16.85 -24.06 -7.31
N ALA A 848 -17.46 -24.05 -8.49
CA ALA A 848 -16.76 -24.16 -9.77
C ALA A 848 -16.63 -22.77 -10.40
N SER A 849 -15.39 -22.34 -10.63
CA SER A 849 -15.10 -21.13 -11.38
C SER A 849 -14.63 -21.46 -12.79
N LEU A 850 -15.12 -20.71 -13.77
CA LEU A 850 -14.67 -20.83 -15.16
C LEU A 850 -13.17 -20.49 -15.29
N SER A 851 -12.76 -19.38 -14.67
CA SER A 851 -11.44 -18.76 -14.83
C SER A 851 -10.85 -18.23 -13.51
N GLY A 852 -11.57 -18.38 -12.39
CA GLY A 852 -11.14 -17.97 -11.06
C GLY A 852 -10.69 -19.13 -10.18
N ASP A 853 -10.62 -18.87 -8.89
CA ASP A 853 -10.40 -19.91 -7.89
C ASP A 853 -11.68 -20.75 -7.75
N SER A 854 -11.54 -22.07 -7.82
CA SER A 854 -12.59 -23.04 -7.47
C SER A 854 -12.30 -23.62 -6.10
N SER A 855 -13.33 -23.90 -5.30
CA SER A 855 -13.15 -24.36 -3.92
C SER A 855 -14.26 -25.33 -3.49
N ALA A 856 -13.95 -26.20 -2.52
CA ALA A 856 -14.92 -27.09 -1.90
C ALA A 856 -14.70 -27.14 -0.39
N PHE A 857 -15.80 -27.12 0.37
CA PHE A 857 -15.81 -27.12 1.83
C PHE A 857 -16.86 -28.09 2.37
N ASP A 858 -16.55 -28.73 3.50
CA ASP A 858 -17.55 -29.49 4.26
C ASP A 858 -18.47 -28.55 5.07
N ALA A 859 -19.51 -29.11 5.70
CA ALA A 859 -20.45 -28.36 6.54
C ALA A 859 -19.80 -27.65 7.74
N HIS A 860 -18.59 -28.06 8.14
CA HIS A 860 -17.81 -27.42 9.21
C HIS A 860 -16.88 -26.31 8.69
N GLY A 861 -16.87 -26.03 7.38
CA GLY A 861 -16.01 -25.04 6.75
C GLY A 861 -14.56 -25.51 6.60
N ARG A 862 -14.30 -26.82 6.70
CA ARG A 862 -12.97 -27.38 6.42
C ARG A 862 -12.79 -27.45 4.91
N LEU A 863 -11.61 -27.01 4.45
CA LEU A 863 -11.25 -27.03 3.04
C LEU A 863 -11.07 -28.47 2.55
N LEU A 864 -11.83 -28.86 1.53
CA LEU A 864 -11.72 -30.15 0.84
C LEU A 864 -10.85 -30.03 -0.42
N ALA A 865 -11.04 -28.96 -1.19
CA ALA A 865 -10.24 -28.68 -2.39
C ALA A 865 -10.13 -27.18 -2.66
N TRP A 866 -8.97 -26.75 -3.17
CA TRP A 866 -8.75 -25.40 -3.69
C TRP A 866 -7.98 -25.47 -5.00
N CYS A 867 -8.61 -25.05 -6.10
CA CYS A 867 -7.99 -24.93 -7.41
C CYS A 867 -7.75 -23.46 -7.70
N PRO A 868 -6.50 -22.97 -7.75
CA PRO A 868 -6.23 -21.56 -8.01
C PRO A 868 -6.65 -21.16 -9.44
N SER A 869 -6.82 -19.88 -9.71
CA SER A 869 -7.18 -19.33 -11.04
C SER A 869 -6.22 -19.67 -12.17
N THR A 870 -5.03 -20.20 -11.85
CA THR A 870 -4.05 -20.72 -12.82
C THR A 870 -4.27 -22.19 -13.18
N TYR A 871 -5.05 -22.93 -12.39
CA TYR A 871 -5.37 -24.34 -12.65
C TYR A 871 -6.24 -24.50 -13.91
N ARG A 872 -6.01 -25.57 -14.67
CA ARG A 872 -6.74 -25.92 -15.88
C ARG A 872 -7.00 -27.43 -15.85
N GLY A 873 -8.27 -27.83 -15.86
CA GLY A 873 -8.64 -29.24 -15.78
C GLY A 873 -9.92 -29.47 -14.97
N ALA A 874 -10.11 -30.71 -14.51
CA ALA A 874 -11.20 -31.09 -13.62
C ALA A 874 -10.66 -31.65 -12.30
N ALA A 875 -11.15 -31.12 -11.19
CA ALA A 875 -10.86 -31.63 -9.86
C ALA A 875 -12.05 -32.44 -9.34
N VAL A 876 -11.89 -33.75 -9.13
CA VAL A 876 -12.90 -34.61 -8.51
C VAL A 876 -12.69 -34.59 -7.00
N VAL A 877 -13.72 -34.18 -6.26
CA VAL A 877 -13.69 -34.00 -4.81
C VAL A 877 -14.72 -34.91 -4.17
N ASP A 878 -14.30 -35.69 -3.17
CA ASP A 878 -15.22 -36.45 -2.33
C ASP A 878 -15.77 -35.52 -1.24
N VAL A 879 -17.07 -35.23 -1.32
CA VAL A 879 -17.76 -34.26 -0.47
C VAL A 879 -18.66 -35.00 0.52
N PRO A 880 -18.39 -34.94 1.83
CA PRO A 880 -19.28 -35.50 2.84
C PRO A 880 -20.61 -34.75 2.85
N LEU A 881 -21.73 -35.47 2.74
CA LEU A 881 -23.09 -34.93 2.82
C LEU A 881 -23.60 -34.82 4.27
N GLU A 882 -22.69 -34.79 5.24
CA GLU A 882 -23.07 -34.53 6.63
C GLU A 882 -23.63 -33.10 6.74
N THR A 883 -24.82 -32.99 7.33
CA THR A 883 -25.48 -31.72 7.58
C THR A 883 -25.84 -31.58 9.06
N PHE A 884 -25.94 -30.34 9.53
CA PHE A 884 -26.44 -30.06 10.87
C PHE A 884 -27.29 -28.81 10.91
N ASN A 885 -28.36 -28.85 11.69
CA ASN A 885 -29.25 -27.70 11.86
C ASN A 885 -28.56 -26.61 12.69
N THR A 886 -28.30 -25.47 12.04
CA THR A 886 -27.69 -24.32 12.71
C THR A 886 -28.73 -23.42 13.36
N VAL A 887 -28.33 -22.69 14.40
CA VAL A 887 -29.18 -21.67 15.03
C VAL A 887 -29.48 -20.55 14.03
N TYR A 888 -28.53 -20.24 13.14
CA TYR A 888 -28.73 -19.28 12.06
C TYR A 888 -29.80 -19.70 11.06
N VAL A 889 -29.86 -20.98 10.65
CA VAL A 889 -30.94 -21.48 9.78
C VAL A 889 -32.31 -21.37 10.46
N ARG A 890 -32.37 -21.62 11.78
CA ARG A 890 -33.61 -21.62 12.55
C ARG A 890 -34.16 -20.23 12.85
N PHE A 891 -33.32 -19.29 13.26
CA PHE A 891 -33.74 -17.96 13.74
C PHE A 891 -33.38 -16.83 12.77
N GLY A 892 -32.64 -17.13 11.71
CA GLY A 892 -32.18 -16.16 10.74
C GLY A 892 -31.30 -15.07 11.34
N ASP A 893 -31.52 -13.83 10.89
CA ASP A 893 -30.65 -12.69 11.18
C ASP A 893 -30.95 -12.03 12.55
N TRP A 894 -31.13 -12.85 13.60
CA TRP A 894 -31.44 -12.39 14.96
C TRP A 894 -30.37 -11.46 15.55
N VAL A 895 -29.11 -11.62 15.12
CA VAL A 895 -28.00 -10.73 15.53
C VAL A 895 -28.24 -9.31 15.03
N LEU A 896 -28.83 -9.13 13.85
CA LEU A 896 -29.19 -7.81 13.32
C LEU A 896 -30.32 -7.20 14.16
N ALA A 897 -31.33 -8.00 14.52
CA ALA A 897 -32.41 -7.54 15.42
C ALA A 897 -31.87 -7.13 16.80
N MET A 898 -30.97 -7.94 17.38
CA MET A 898 -30.27 -7.63 18.63
C MET A 898 -29.44 -6.33 18.51
N ALA A 899 -28.67 -6.17 17.44
CA ALA A 899 -27.84 -4.99 17.21
C ALA A 899 -28.69 -3.72 17.06
N CYS A 900 -29.79 -3.80 16.31
CA CYS A 900 -30.79 -2.74 16.20
C CYS A 900 -31.33 -2.33 17.56
N PHE A 901 -31.79 -3.31 18.36
CA PHE A 901 -32.30 -3.07 19.70
C PHE A 901 -31.27 -2.36 20.59
N ILE A 902 -30.04 -2.87 20.65
CA ILE A 902 -28.96 -2.28 21.45
C ILE A 902 -28.69 -0.82 21.06
N VAL A 903 -28.57 -0.52 19.76
CA VAL A 903 -28.28 0.84 19.27
C VAL A 903 -29.43 1.80 19.55
N VAL A 904 -30.68 1.37 19.33
CA VAL A 904 -31.87 2.19 19.62
C VAL A 904 -32.00 2.46 21.12
N SER A 905 -31.89 1.43 21.97
CA SER A 905 -31.95 1.59 23.43
C SER A 905 -30.85 2.51 23.94
N ALA A 906 -29.61 2.38 23.44
CA ALA A 906 -28.52 3.27 23.80
C ALA A 906 -28.79 4.72 23.38
N GLY A 907 -29.38 4.94 22.19
CA GLY A 907 -29.80 6.25 21.70
C GLY A 907 -30.89 6.91 22.56
N VAL A 908 -31.90 6.14 22.98
CA VAL A 908 -32.96 6.61 23.88
C VAL A 908 -32.39 7.01 25.24
N VAL A 909 -31.56 6.17 25.85
CA VAL A 909 -30.90 6.46 27.14
C VAL A 909 -30.03 7.71 27.06
N ALA A 910 -29.29 7.89 25.96
CA ALA A 910 -28.47 9.08 25.76
C ALA A 910 -29.32 10.36 25.65
N THR A 911 -30.47 10.30 24.97
CA THR A 911 -31.40 11.44 24.82
C THR A 911 -32.08 11.80 26.14
N LEU A 912 -32.53 10.81 26.92
CA LEU A 912 -33.16 11.03 28.23
C LEU A 912 -32.20 11.66 29.25
N ARG A 913 -30.92 11.27 29.23
CA ARG A 913 -29.88 11.88 30.09
C ARG A 913 -29.54 13.30 29.69
N PHE A 914 -29.59 13.61 28.39
CA PHE A 914 -29.36 14.98 27.90
C PHE A 914 -30.49 15.93 28.37
N ARG A 915 -31.75 15.48 28.31
CA ARG A 915 -32.91 16.26 28.80
C ARG A 915 -32.87 16.50 30.32
N ARG A 916 -32.47 15.51 31.11
CA ARG A 916 -32.35 15.64 32.59
C ARG A 916 -31.17 16.47 33.09
N GLY A 917 -30.20 16.79 32.23
CA GLY A 917 -29.09 17.69 32.57
C GLY A 917 -29.26 19.11 32.02
N SER A 918 -30.36 19.35 31.29
CA SER A 918 -30.74 20.65 30.73
C SER A 918 -31.97 21.26 31.43
N ALA A 919 -32.61 20.48 32.29
CA ALA A 919 -33.57 20.89 33.31
C ALA A 919 -32.85 20.81 34.65
#